data_AF-A0A935JIF3-F1
#
_entry.id   AF-A0A935JIF3-F1
#
_cell.length_a   1.000
_cell.length_b   1.000
_cell.length_c   1.000
_cell.angle_alpha   90.00
_cell.angle_beta   90.00
_cell.angle_gamma   90.00
#
_symmetry.space_group_name_H-M   'P 1'
#
loop_
_entity.id
_entity.type
_entity.pdbx_description
1 polymer ?
#
loop_
_entity_poly.entity_id
_entity_poly.type
_entity_poly.pdbx_seq_one_letter_code
_entity_poly.pdbx_strand_id
1 'polypeptide(L)'
;MRLLIAIILLVAPFYLKAQQLECKANLSIPEMERNAHAKMFANGFINRSLASNNFDVKYYRGEWQVDPAVRYIKGKLTMYFTVLSNGNAITLDLVTGFLTVDSVKRNNQLLTFTHIDSALNINFSPSLTVGTLDSVSVYYQGSPSSTGFGSFIDDTHAGTPVIWTLSEPYGSADWWPCKSQLGDKADSIDIYIIHPSAYKAASNGILQSEIVNGSQTTTHWKHRYPIASYLVAFAVTNYVVFNNSVMLGSVYLPMQTYCYPESLSSFQTNTFKVLEAMVLFHDKFGEYPFIQEKYGHVQFGWGGGMEHQTATFLISPGESLMAHELGHQWFGDKVTTGSWEDIWLNEGFATYAAQLHMETKYPATAISNRQSVLNNITSLPNGSVKVNDTNNVNRIFSSRLSYNKGSYLVNMIQFILGDNLFFQTIQTYLNDPAVKYGFARTSDLKRVLETETSINFTDFFNQWYTGEGYPSYHVEWAPVGGTHVYFKISQTTSHSSVPFFKMPVPVRFNNSTQDTTYIVYNDSNNQLFSFPINFNPTAAQFDPTLRIISRNNTVVQVDPSTLPISQINLTGNVQNETALLQWNTNAEFNSQEFIIERSADGINFSSKGTIPAAGNSTAPRQYNFNDSNVPAGDYYYRIKQTHTNGSVLYSNVIVLTIEASKTLKAYPTLTTGELFVFAPGKIFLYNAVGQLISTLINGRNDIGYLPSGRYIIKSPGLKPVSIIKH
;
A
#
# COMPACT_ATOMS: atom_id res chain seq x y z
N MET A 1 87.74 8.76 12.20
CA MET A 1 87.00 7.61 12.76
C MET A 1 85.62 7.63 12.13
N ARG A 2 85.27 6.57 11.39
CA ARG A 2 84.08 6.45 10.53
C ARG A 2 82.80 6.56 11.35
N LEU A 3 81.80 7.31 10.88
CA LEU A 3 80.42 7.09 11.28
C LEU A 3 79.53 6.98 10.03
N LEU A 4 78.94 5.80 9.87
CA LEU A 4 78.00 5.43 8.83
C LEU A 4 76.73 6.30 8.93
N ILE A 5 76.28 6.81 7.79
CA ILE A 5 74.92 7.31 7.61
C ILE A 5 74.08 6.13 7.14
N ALA A 6 73.18 5.65 7.99
CA ALA A 6 72.19 4.63 7.65
C ALA A 6 71.01 5.30 6.93
N ILE A 7 70.77 4.89 5.70
CA ILE A 7 69.60 5.23 4.89
C ILE A 7 68.43 4.38 5.39
N ILE A 8 67.42 5.02 5.98
CA ILE A 8 66.14 4.39 6.31
C ILE A 8 65.25 4.47 5.06
N LEU A 9 65.14 3.34 4.37
CA LEU A 9 64.13 3.08 3.33
C LEU A 9 62.76 2.93 3.99
N LEU A 10 61.94 3.98 3.91
CA LEU A 10 60.51 3.93 4.22
C LEU A 10 59.78 3.18 3.09
N VAL A 11 59.60 1.87 3.28
CA VAL A 11 58.68 1.06 2.47
C VAL A 11 57.26 1.37 2.96
N ALA A 12 56.58 2.28 2.27
CA ALA A 12 55.14 2.48 2.45
C ALA A 12 54.39 1.31 1.80
N PRO A 13 53.48 0.62 2.50
CA PRO A 13 52.63 -0.38 1.87
C PRO A 13 51.65 0.33 0.94
N PHE A 14 51.81 0.10 -0.36
CA PHE A 14 50.78 0.40 -1.36
C PHE A 14 49.56 -0.47 -1.07
N TYR A 15 48.62 0.06 -0.28
CA TYR A 15 47.25 -0.42 -0.31
C TYR A 15 46.65 0.02 -1.65
N LEU A 16 46.65 -0.90 -2.61
CA LEU A 16 45.68 -0.89 -3.70
C LEU A 16 44.28 -0.91 -3.07
N LYS A 17 43.71 0.28 -2.86
CA LYS A 17 42.25 0.40 -2.75
C LYS A 17 41.71 0.00 -4.11
N ALA A 18 41.33 -1.26 -4.26
CA ALA A 18 40.35 -1.64 -5.24
C ALA A 18 39.18 -0.67 -5.08
N GLN A 19 38.90 0.11 -6.11
CA GLN A 19 37.70 0.92 -6.20
C GLN A 19 36.54 -0.08 -6.19
N GLN A 20 36.02 -0.39 -5.00
CA GLN A 20 34.70 -0.97 -4.90
C GLN A 20 33.81 0.01 -5.65
N LEU A 21 33.18 -0.47 -6.71
CA LEU A 21 32.00 0.17 -7.30
C LEU A 21 30.97 0.24 -6.18
N GLU A 22 31.07 1.27 -5.33
CA GLU A 22 30.03 1.63 -4.39
C GLU A 22 28.84 2.06 -5.25
N CYS A 23 27.98 1.08 -5.51
CA CYS A 23 26.57 1.33 -5.72
C CYS A 23 26.12 2.19 -4.53
N LYS A 24 26.04 3.50 -4.71
CA LYS A 24 25.51 4.41 -3.68
C LYS A 24 24.16 3.83 -3.24
N ALA A 25 24.06 3.48 -1.96
CA ALA A 25 22.86 2.85 -1.41
C ALA A 25 21.62 3.71 -1.72
N ASN A 26 20.47 3.07 -1.96
CA ASN A 26 19.18 3.72 -2.27
C ASN A 26 18.79 4.83 -1.28
N LEU A 27 19.31 4.81 -0.05
CA LEU A 27 19.14 5.89 0.94
C LEU A 27 19.67 7.26 0.48
N SER A 28 20.60 7.30 -0.48
CA SER A 28 21.15 8.57 -0.95
C SER A 28 20.16 9.37 -1.80
N ILE A 29 19.20 8.74 -2.49
CA ILE A 29 18.27 9.49 -3.38
C ILE A 29 17.39 10.43 -2.57
N PRO A 30 16.63 9.94 -1.57
CA PRO A 30 15.74 10.82 -0.80
C PRO A 30 16.50 11.87 0.00
N GLU A 31 17.75 11.58 0.39
CA GLU A 31 18.61 12.55 1.07
C GLU A 31 19.22 13.57 0.12
N MET A 32 19.60 13.17 -1.10
CA MET A 32 20.10 14.08 -2.14
C MET A 32 19.02 15.07 -2.54
N GLU A 33 17.82 14.58 -2.83
CA GLU A 33 16.66 15.42 -3.17
C GLU A 33 16.27 16.30 -1.99
N ARG A 34 16.04 15.75 -0.78
CA ARG A 34 15.73 16.57 0.41
C ARG A 34 16.80 17.63 0.69
N ASN A 35 18.09 17.30 0.64
CA ASN A 35 19.14 18.28 0.91
C ASN A 35 19.19 19.37 -0.17
N ALA A 36 18.85 19.03 -1.41
CA ALA A 36 18.65 20.00 -2.49
C ALA A 36 17.48 20.93 -2.17
N HIS A 37 16.35 20.33 -1.77
CA HIS A 37 15.14 21.03 -1.38
C HIS A 37 15.36 21.98 -0.19
N ALA A 38 16.15 21.58 0.81
CA ALA A 38 16.38 22.35 2.04
C ALA A 38 17.33 23.54 1.88
N LYS A 39 18.32 23.49 0.96
CA LYS A 39 19.37 24.52 0.83
C LYS A 39 18.89 25.86 0.25
N MET A 40 17.69 25.92 -0.33
CA MET A 40 17.18 27.11 -1.03
C MET A 40 16.00 27.81 -0.32
N PHE A 41 15.57 27.31 0.84
CA PHE A 41 14.61 28.01 1.70
C PHE A 41 15.30 29.07 2.56
N ALA A 42 15.44 30.27 2.01
CA ALA A 42 15.82 31.45 2.79
C ALA A 42 14.74 32.56 2.85
N ASN A 43 13.74 32.57 1.95
CA ASN A 43 12.90 33.78 1.76
C ASN A 43 11.36 33.61 1.79
N GLY A 44 10.82 32.49 2.29
CA GLY A 44 9.48 32.50 2.95
C GLY A 44 8.22 32.87 2.14
N PHE A 45 8.19 32.81 0.81
CA PHE A 45 6.95 32.98 0.02
C PHE A 45 6.59 31.71 -0.76
N ILE A 46 5.38 31.20 -0.52
CA ILE A 46 4.77 30.10 -1.28
C ILE A 46 3.67 30.70 -2.13
N ASN A 47 3.86 30.67 -3.44
CA ASN A 47 2.88 31.20 -4.38
C ASN A 47 1.86 30.12 -4.70
N ARG A 48 0.71 30.15 -4.02
CA ARG A 48 -0.41 29.28 -4.38
C ARG A 48 -1.10 29.86 -5.61
N SER A 49 -1.54 28.97 -6.50
CA SER A 49 -2.26 29.35 -7.71
C SER A 49 -3.51 30.17 -7.38
N LEU A 50 -3.64 31.30 -8.06
CA LEU A 50 -4.82 32.17 -8.17
C LEU A 50 -5.46 32.05 -9.57
N ALA A 51 -4.93 31.18 -10.43
CA ALA A 51 -5.48 30.94 -11.75
C ALA A 51 -6.95 30.49 -11.67
N SER A 52 -7.76 30.98 -12.61
CA SER A 52 -9.19 30.72 -12.60
C SER A 52 -9.53 29.35 -13.21
N ASN A 53 -10.62 28.74 -12.75
CA ASN A 53 -11.09 27.42 -13.21
C ASN A 53 -12.13 27.50 -14.34
N ASN A 54 -12.36 28.68 -14.90
CA ASN A 54 -13.34 28.90 -15.98
C ASN A 54 -12.79 28.62 -17.39
N PHE A 55 -11.60 28.04 -17.51
CA PHE A 55 -11.00 27.62 -18.77
C PHE A 55 -10.10 26.40 -18.58
N ASP A 56 -9.95 25.64 -19.65
CA ASP A 56 -9.17 24.40 -19.78
C ASP A 56 -8.09 24.63 -20.85
N VAL A 57 -6.82 24.50 -20.47
CA VAL A 57 -5.72 24.79 -21.38
C VAL A 57 -5.50 23.61 -22.32
N LYS A 58 -5.44 23.91 -23.62
CA LYS A 58 -5.20 22.90 -24.66
C LYS A 58 -3.77 22.88 -25.15
N TYR A 59 -3.19 24.06 -25.31
CA TYR A 59 -1.85 24.15 -25.89
C TYR A 59 -1.15 25.43 -25.47
N TYR A 60 0.14 25.29 -25.21
CA TYR A 60 1.04 26.42 -25.03
C TYR A 60 2.05 26.53 -26.18
N ARG A 61 2.36 27.76 -26.55
CA ARG A 61 3.56 28.11 -27.32
C ARG A 61 4.38 29.08 -26.49
N GLY A 62 5.44 28.57 -25.87
CA GLY A 62 6.42 29.37 -25.13
C GLY A 62 7.53 29.84 -26.04
N GLU A 63 7.79 31.14 -26.08
CA GLU A 63 8.89 31.75 -26.82
C GLU A 63 9.73 32.55 -25.83
N TRP A 64 10.88 32.01 -25.44
CA TRP A 64 11.71 32.52 -24.35
C TRP A 64 13.11 32.88 -24.85
N GLN A 65 13.48 34.14 -24.68
CA GLN A 65 14.82 34.61 -24.92
C GLN A 65 15.58 34.69 -23.59
N VAL A 66 16.72 34.02 -23.53
CA VAL A 66 17.60 33.93 -22.36
C VAL A 66 19.07 34.00 -22.77
N ASP A 67 19.90 34.53 -21.89
CA ASP A 67 21.36 34.44 -21.99
C ASP A 67 21.85 33.82 -20.68
N PRO A 68 22.53 32.66 -20.69
CA PRO A 68 22.96 32.04 -19.45
C PRO A 68 23.95 32.87 -18.63
N ALA A 69 24.58 33.90 -19.22
CA ALA A 69 25.41 34.85 -18.49
C ALA A 69 24.62 35.96 -17.78
N VAL A 70 23.31 36.06 -18.01
CA VAL A 70 22.46 37.14 -17.49
C VAL A 70 21.15 36.57 -16.95
N ARG A 71 20.90 36.76 -15.65
CA ARG A 71 19.62 36.41 -15.00
C ARG A 71 18.45 37.27 -15.50
N TYR A 72 17.95 36.96 -16.69
CA TYR A 72 16.86 37.69 -17.33
C TYR A 72 16.13 36.81 -18.33
N ILE A 73 14.81 36.98 -18.41
CA ILE A 73 13.98 36.34 -19.43
C ILE A 73 13.16 37.40 -20.15
N LYS A 74 13.08 37.28 -21.47
CA LYS A 74 12.07 37.95 -22.28
C LYS A 74 11.18 36.91 -22.92
N GLY A 75 9.92 36.89 -22.53
CA GLY A 75 8.97 35.83 -22.86
C GLY A 75 7.79 36.33 -23.67
N LYS A 76 7.33 35.46 -24.57
CA LYS A 76 6.00 35.51 -25.16
C LYS A 76 5.38 34.13 -24.97
N LEU A 77 4.28 34.07 -24.23
CA LEU A 77 3.48 32.87 -24.10
C LEU A 77 2.21 33.03 -24.91
N THR A 78 1.93 32.12 -25.83
CA THR A 78 0.59 32.01 -26.44
C THR A 78 -0.11 30.79 -25.88
N MET A 79 -1.26 31.00 -25.26
CA MET A 79 -2.09 29.96 -24.66
C MET A 79 -3.36 29.80 -25.47
N TYR A 80 -3.65 28.56 -25.85
CA TYR A 80 -4.92 28.15 -26.45
C TYR A 80 -5.72 27.38 -25.41
N PHE A 81 -7.00 27.73 -25.27
CA PHE A 81 -7.83 27.22 -24.19
C PHE A 81 -9.29 27.10 -24.61
N THR A 82 -10.01 26.18 -23.97
CA THR A 82 -11.46 26.05 -24.07
C THR A 82 -12.13 26.73 -22.88
N VAL A 83 -13.15 27.54 -23.12
CA VAL A 83 -13.91 28.23 -22.06
C VAL A 83 -14.86 27.24 -21.39
N LEU A 84 -14.79 27.11 -20.06
CA LEU A 84 -15.62 26.19 -19.28
C LEU A 84 -16.87 26.85 -18.67
N SER A 85 -16.88 28.17 -18.55
CA SER A 85 -18.06 28.94 -18.13
C SER A 85 -18.05 30.33 -18.74
N ASN A 86 -19.23 30.86 -19.10
CA ASN A 86 -19.37 32.22 -19.61
C ASN A 86 -18.71 33.24 -18.66
N GLY A 87 -17.99 34.22 -19.20
CA GLY A 87 -17.32 35.21 -18.38
C GLY A 87 -16.53 36.25 -19.17
N ASN A 88 -16.17 37.34 -18.48
CA ASN A 88 -15.42 38.46 -19.08
C ASN A 88 -13.95 38.44 -18.71
N ALA A 89 -13.46 37.41 -18.03
CA ALA A 89 -12.10 37.37 -17.56
C ALA A 89 -11.58 35.95 -17.38
N ILE A 90 -10.27 35.77 -17.53
CA ILE A 90 -9.53 34.59 -17.07
C ILE A 90 -8.33 35.06 -16.26
N THR A 91 -7.85 34.23 -15.34
CA THR A 91 -6.69 34.53 -14.51
C THR A 91 -5.61 33.48 -14.70
N LEU A 92 -4.37 33.94 -14.91
CA LEU A 92 -3.15 33.13 -14.91
C LEU A 92 -2.29 33.49 -13.70
N ASP A 93 -1.44 32.57 -13.28
CA ASP A 93 -0.41 32.80 -12.28
C ASP A 93 0.85 33.36 -12.94
N LEU A 94 1.39 34.44 -12.39
CA LEU A 94 2.69 35.00 -12.75
C LEU A 94 3.19 35.84 -11.58
N VAL A 95 4.38 35.58 -11.03
CA VAL A 95 4.91 36.36 -9.89
C VAL A 95 4.99 37.86 -10.22
N THR A 96 4.36 38.68 -9.38
CA THR A 96 4.46 40.15 -9.45
C THR A 96 5.77 40.68 -8.87
N GLY A 97 6.25 41.83 -9.36
CA GLY A 97 7.40 42.55 -8.81
C GLY A 97 8.77 42.14 -9.39
N PHE A 98 8.83 40.99 -10.06
CA PHE A 98 10.04 40.47 -10.72
C PHE A 98 9.89 40.39 -12.24
N LEU A 99 8.67 40.08 -12.69
CA LEU A 99 8.29 40.04 -14.09
C LEU A 99 7.24 41.12 -14.38
N THR A 100 7.50 41.88 -15.43
CA THR A 100 6.58 42.88 -15.95
C THR A 100 5.86 42.31 -17.15
N VAL A 101 4.52 42.37 -17.15
CA VAL A 101 3.71 42.07 -18.34
C VAL A 101 3.64 43.32 -19.21
N ASP A 102 4.25 43.27 -20.39
CA ASP A 102 4.28 44.38 -21.35
C ASP A 102 2.92 44.54 -22.03
N SER A 103 2.32 43.44 -22.49
CA SER A 103 1.02 43.46 -23.16
C SER A 103 0.35 42.08 -23.19
N VAL A 104 -0.97 42.07 -23.25
CA VAL A 104 -1.77 40.89 -23.53
C VAL A 104 -2.54 41.11 -24.82
N LYS A 105 -2.54 40.13 -25.73
CA LYS A 105 -3.20 40.22 -27.03
C LYS A 105 -4.10 39.03 -27.30
N ARG A 106 -5.23 39.27 -27.99
CA ARG A 106 -6.11 38.26 -28.59
C ARG A 106 -6.32 38.64 -30.05
N ASN A 107 -6.05 37.73 -30.99
CA ASN A 107 -6.13 38.01 -32.43
C ASN A 107 -5.39 39.30 -32.84
N ASN A 108 -4.17 39.50 -32.31
CA ASN A 108 -3.35 40.71 -32.45
C ASN A 108 -3.95 42.02 -31.89
N GLN A 109 -5.14 42.01 -31.30
CA GLN A 109 -5.71 43.17 -30.60
C GLN A 109 -5.31 43.17 -29.13
N LEU A 110 -5.04 44.36 -28.59
CA LEU A 110 -4.69 44.54 -27.18
C LEU A 110 -5.90 44.26 -26.29
N LEU A 111 -5.69 43.48 -25.24
CA LEU A 111 -6.63 43.31 -24.14
C LEU A 111 -6.20 44.15 -22.94
N THR A 112 -7.18 44.55 -22.13
CA THR A 112 -6.89 45.12 -20.82
C THR A 112 -6.61 43.99 -19.83
N PHE A 113 -5.67 44.22 -18.92
CA PHE A 113 -5.33 43.25 -17.88
C PHE A 113 -4.94 43.97 -16.59
N THR A 114 -4.96 43.25 -15.48
CA THR A 114 -4.38 43.67 -14.21
C THR A 114 -3.44 42.59 -13.71
N HIS A 115 -2.32 42.97 -13.10
CA HIS A 115 -1.34 42.04 -12.54
C HIS A 115 -1.03 42.45 -11.10
N ILE A 116 -1.70 41.78 -10.14
CA ILE A 116 -1.67 42.13 -8.71
C ILE A 116 -1.57 40.82 -7.93
N ASP A 117 -0.74 40.80 -6.88
CA ASP A 117 -0.57 39.65 -5.97
C ASP A 117 -0.33 38.32 -6.69
N SER A 118 0.52 38.35 -7.73
CA SER A 118 0.79 37.23 -8.63
C SER A 118 -0.36 36.69 -9.49
N ALA A 119 -1.53 37.34 -9.49
CA ALA A 119 -2.64 37.05 -10.38
C ALA A 119 -2.62 37.96 -11.62
N LEU A 120 -2.44 37.38 -12.80
CA LEU A 120 -2.60 38.05 -14.10
C LEU A 120 -4.03 37.86 -14.59
N ASN A 121 -4.88 38.84 -14.32
CA ASN A 121 -6.27 38.85 -14.74
C ASN A 121 -6.43 39.53 -16.11
N ILE A 122 -6.91 38.77 -17.10
CA ILE A 122 -7.05 39.18 -18.50
C ILE A 122 -8.54 39.40 -18.79
N ASN A 123 -8.92 40.60 -19.23
CA ASN A 123 -10.31 40.96 -19.47
C ASN A 123 -10.69 40.83 -20.96
N PHE A 124 -11.92 40.40 -21.21
CA PHE A 124 -12.51 40.18 -22.53
C PHE A 124 -13.77 41.04 -22.70
N SER A 125 -13.86 41.69 -23.86
CA SER A 125 -15.06 42.39 -24.32
C SER A 125 -15.20 42.14 -25.83
N PRO A 126 -16.27 41.47 -26.31
CA PRO A 126 -17.38 40.91 -25.54
C PRO A 126 -16.99 39.70 -24.65
N SER A 127 -17.94 39.25 -23.82
CA SER A 127 -17.79 38.08 -22.95
C SER A 127 -17.41 36.81 -23.71
N LEU A 128 -16.55 35.99 -23.12
CA LEU A 128 -16.31 34.63 -23.59
C LEU A 128 -17.54 33.75 -23.38
N THR A 129 -17.84 32.90 -24.36
CA THR A 129 -18.94 31.94 -24.32
C THR A 129 -18.39 30.54 -24.02
N VAL A 130 -19.07 29.78 -23.15
CA VAL A 130 -18.73 28.39 -22.82
C VAL A 130 -18.60 27.53 -24.08
N GLY A 131 -17.60 26.65 -24.11
CA GLY A 131 -17.27 25.80 -25.25
C GLY A 131 -16.46 26.47 -26.35
N THR A 132 -16.20 27.79 -26.26
CA THR A 132 -15.36 28.47 -27.26
C THR A 132 -13.89 28.05 -27.10
N LEU A 133 -13.26 27.66 -28.21
CA LEU A 133 -11.81 27.57 -28.32
C LEU A 133 -11.26 28.95 -28.66
N ASP A 134 -10.36 29.46 -27.83
CA ASP A 134 -9.80 30.80 -27.96
C ASP A 134 -8.30 30.83 -27.67
N SER A 135 -7.66 31.98 -27.86
CA SER A 135 -6.25 32.16 -27.54
C SER A 135 -5.90 33.55 -27.03
N VAL A 136 -4.88 33.61 -26.19
CA VAL A 136 -4.24 34.87 -25.75
C VAL A 136 -2.72 34.76 -25.82
N SER A 137 -2.06 35.84 -26.20
CA SER A 137 -0.60 35.98 -26.13
C SER A 137 -0.24 36.98 -25.03
N VAL A 138 0.56 36.54 -24.06
CA VAL A 138 1.11 37.35 -22.98
C VAL A 138 2.59 37.64 -23.29
N TYR A 139 2.94 38.92 -23.37
CA TYR A 139 4.30 39.41 -23.53
C TYR A 139 4.79 39.90 -22.18
N TYR A 140 5.94 39.41 -21.74
CA TYR A 140 6.47 39.72 -20.42
C TYR A 140 7.99 39.64 -20.40
N GLN A 141 8.61 40.28 -19.42
CA GLN A 141 10.07 40.23 -19.26
C GLN A 141 10.48 40.65 -17.85
N GLY A 142 11.70 40.28 -17.47
CA GLY A 142 12.26 40.66 -16.18
C GLY A 142 13.31 39.66 -15.70
N SER A 143 13.70 39.79 -14.44
CA SER A 143 14.59 38.87 -13.76
C SER A 143 13.76 37.98 -12.84
N PRO A 144 13.51 36.71 -13.19
CA PRO A 144 12.67 35.81 -12.40
C PRO A 144 13.06 35.78 -10.93
N SER A 145 12.05 35.75 -10.07
CA SER A 145 12.23 35.60 -8.63
C SER A 145 12.94 34.29 -8.29
N SER A 146 13.66 34.27 -7.19
CA SER A 146 14.19 33.03 -6.60
C SER A 146 13.22 32.52 -5.51
N THR A 147 12.00 32.14 -5.86
CA THR A 147 11.08 31.49 -4.90
C THR A 147 11.16 29.96 -5.01
N GLY A 148 10.54 29.24 -4.06
CA GLY A 148 10.59 27.77 -4.01
C GLY A 148 12.04 27.24 -3.91
N PHE A 149 12.41 26.32 -4.80
CA PHE A 149 13.77 25.79 -4.94
C PHE A 149 14.67 26.62 -5.86
N GLY A 150 14.33 27.88 -6.14
CA GLY A 150 15.00 28.61 -7.21
C GLY A 150 14.56 28.06 -8.57
N SER A 151 13.37 28.46 -8.97
CA SER A 151 12.68 27.95 -10.16
C SER A 151 13.29 28.33 -11.51
N PHE A 152 14.19 29.31 -11.48
CA PHE A 152 14.97 29.80 -12.59
C PHE A 152 16.33 30.21 -12.03
N ILE A 153 17.39 29.50 -12.39
CA ILE A 153 18.74 29.68 -11.82
C ILE A 153 19.73 29.94 -12.93
N ASP A 154 20.51 31.01 -12.75
CA ASP A 154 21.77 31.28 -13.41
C ASP A 154 22.92 30.85 -12.48
N ASP A 155 23.89 30.11 -13.00
CA ASP A 155 25.07 29.64 -12.27
C ASP A 155 26.24 29.44 -13.24
N THR A 156 27.31 28.81 -12.79
CA THR A 156 28.45 28.43 -13.62
C THR A 156 28.86 26.98 -13.40
N HIS A 157 29.39 26.34 -14.44
CA HIS A 157 30.07 25.05 -14.35
C HIS A 157 31.42 25.15 -15.08
N ALA A 158 32.50 24.78 -14.40
CA ALA A 158 33.88 25.00 -14.90
C ALA A 158 34.12 26.44 -15.44
N GLY A 159 33.49 27.45 -14.84
CA GLY A 159 33.56 28.86 -15.25
C GLY A 159 32.70 29.24 -16.46
N THR A 160 31.94 28.31 -17.04
CA THR A 160 30.98 28.58 -18.12
C THR A 160 29.59 28.87 -17.55
N PRO A 161 28.91 29.96 -17.96
CA PRO A 161 27.56 30.26 -17.52
C PRO A 161 26.55 29.18 -17.91
N VAL A 162 25.60 28.89 -17.03
CA VAL A 162 24.47 28.01 -17.27
C VAL A 162 23.21 28.62 -16.72
N ILE A 163 22.09 28.41 -17.41
CA ILE A 163 20.77 28.74 -16.89
C ILE A 163 19.85 27.53 -17.01
N TRP A 164 19.05 27.27 -15.99
CA TRP A 164 18.12 26.13 -15.95
C TRP A 164 16.89 26.45 -15.10
N THR A 165 15.81 25.71 -15.30
CA THR A 165 14.54 25.86 -14.56
C THR A 165 14.21 24.63 -13.72
N LEU A 166 13.52 24.83 -12.58
CA LEU A 166 13.00 23.75 -11.73
C LEU A 166 11.72 24.19 -11.00
N SER A 167 10.56 23.77 -11.48
CA SER A 167 9.31 24.40 -11.06
C SER A 167 8.52 23.67 -9.96
N GLU A 168 8.93 22.47 -9.54
CA GLU A 168 8.27 21.78 -8.43
C GLU A 168 8.57 22.47 -7.08
N PRO A 169 7.66 22.50 -6.09
CA PRO A 169 6.21 22.31 -6.19
C PRO A 169 5.44 23.57 -6.63
N TYR A 170 6.04 24.75 -6.54
CA TYR A 170 5.32 26.04 -6.68
C TYR A 170 6.02 27.06 -7.58
N GLY A 171 7.04 26.64 -8.34
CA GLY A 171 7.95 27.51 -9.07
C GLY A 171 7.55 27.88 -10.51
N SER A 172 6.50 27.30 -11.09
CA SER A 172 6.16 27.57 -12.50
C SER A 172 5.90 29.06 -12.76
N ALA A 173 5.11 29.70 -11.89
CA ALA A 173 4.68 31.09 -12.04
C ALA A 173 5.83 32.11 -11.85
N ASP A 174 7.00 31.68 -11.39
CA ASP A 174 8.14 32.56 -11.15
C ASP A 174 8.82 33.03 -12.44
N TRP A 175 8.66 32.27 -13.53
CA TRP A 175 9.36 32.53 -14.79
C TRP A 175 8.45 32.49 -16.03
N TRP A 176 7.23 31.97 -15.93
CA TRP A 176 6.26 32.04 -17.03
C TRP A 176 4.79 32.06 -16.58
N PRO A 177 3.90 32.75 -17.33
CA PRO A 177 2.47 32.78 -17.02
C PRO A 177 1.86 31.40 -17.19
N CYS A 178 1.15 30.85 -16.21
CA CYS A 178 0.57 29.51 -16.34
C CYS A 178 -0.59 29.29 -15.36
N LYS A 179 -1.27 28.15 -15.46
CA LYS A 179 -2.05 27.62 -14.33
C LYS A 179 -1.11 26.77 -13.49
N SER A 180 -0.58 27.32 -12.39
CA SER A 180 0.45 26.64 -11.59
C SER A 180 -0.09 25.56 -10.63
N GLN A 181 -1.41 25.43 -10.55
CA GLN A 181 -2.09 24.41 -9.74
C GLN A 181 -2.02 22.99 -10.33
N LEU A 182 -2.13 22.00 -9.45
CA LEU A 182 -2.27 20.57 -9.77
C LEU A 182 -3.70 20.19 -10.17
N GLY A 183 -4.25 20.88 -11.18
CA GLY A 183 -5.63 20.66 -11.63
C GLY A 183 -5.88 20.87 -13.13
N ASP A 184 -4.83 21.22 -13.89
CA ASP A 184 -4.91 21.35 -15.34
C ASP A 184 -3.58 20.89 -15.97
N LYS A 185 -3.67 20.13 -17.07
CA LYS A 185 -2.54 19.78 -17.93
C LYS A 185 -2.87 20.27 -19.33
N ALA A 186 -1.96 21.05 -19.91
CA ALA A 186 -2.08 21.37 -21.32
C ALA A 186 -1.89 20.09 -22.15
N ASP A 187 -2.72 19.85 -23.16
CA ASP A 187 -2.61 18.66 -24.03
C ASP A 187 -1.25 18.58 -24.73
N SER A 188 -0.60 19.73 -24.97
CA SER A 188 0.69 19.82 -25.65
C SER A 188 1.38 21.18 -25.48
N ILE A 189 2.67 21.26 -25.82
CA ILE A 189 3.44 22.51 -25.81
C ILE A 189 4.49 22.55 -26.93
N ASP A 190 4.70 23.73 -27.54
CA ASP A 190 5.93 24.04 -28.27
C ASP A 190 6.77 25.04 -27.46
N ILE A 191 8.07 24.78 -27.41
CA ILE A 191 9.04 25.56 -26.65
C ILE A 191 10.10 26.08 -27.61
N TYR A 192 10.16 27.40 -27.75
CA TYR A 192 11.18 28.10 -28.51
C TYR A 192 12.13 28.81 -27.55
N ILE A 193 13.41 28.47 -27.61
CA ILE A 193 14.45 29.05 -26.77
C ILE A 193 15.40 29.82 -27.67
N ILE A 194 15.49 31.13 -27.46
CA ILE A 194 16.38 32.03 -28.18
C ILE A 194 17.57 32.32 -27.26
N HIS A 195 18.76 31.91 -27.66
CA HIS A 195 19.96 31.98 -26.84
C HIS A 195 21.20 32.35 -27.67
N PRO A 196 22.31 32.80 -27.05
CA PRO A 196 23.56 33.01 -27.78
C PRO A 196 24.03 31.74 -28.51
N SER A 197 24.54 31.88 -29.74
CA SER A 197 24.92 30.76 -30.60
C SER A 197 26.09 29.92 -30.08
N ALA A 198 26.80 30.39 -29.05
CA ALA A 198 27.86 29.66 -28.37
C ALA A 198 27.33 28.50 -27.50
N TYR A 199 26.03 28.48 -27.21
CA TYR A 199 25.39 27.53 -26.30
C TYR A 199 24.41 26.61 -27.04
N LYS A 200 23.92 25.60 -26.32
CA LYS A 200 22.87 24.66 -26.70
C LYS A 200 21.74 24.74 -25.70
N ALA A 201 20.50 24.55 -26.16
CA ALA A 201 19.31 24.56 -25.32
C ALA A 201 18.64 23.17 -25.31
N ALA A 202 18.32 22.67 -24.12
CA ALA A 202 17.60 21.42 -23.91
C ALA A 202 16.22 21.69 -23.28
N SER A 203 15.21 20.90 -23.66
CA SER A 203 13.83 21.04 -23.16
C SER A 203 13.00 19.76 -23.38
N ASN A 204 11.73 19.79 -22.98
CA ASN A 204 10.76 18.70 -23.14
C ASN A 204 10.45 18.41 -24.62
N GLY A 205 10.07 17.16 -24.92
CA GLY A 205 9.65 16.73 -26.25
C GLY A 205 10.79 16.46 -27.22
N ILE A 206 10.48 16.51 -28.52
CA ILE A 206 11.43 16.25 -29.61
C ILE A 206 11.95 17.56 -30.19
N LEU A 207 13.27 17.66 -30.38
CA LEU A 207 13.90 18.76 -31.09
C LEU A 207 13.44 18.80 -32.55
N GLN A 208 12.82 19.90 -32.96
CA GLN A 208 12.33 20.09 -34.33
C GLN A 208 13.33 20.84 -35.21
N SER A 209 13.96 21.89 -34.67
CA SER A 209 14.93 22.70 -35.41
C SER A 209 15.85 23.49 -34.49
N GLU A 210 17.07 23.74 -34.97
CA GLU A 210 18.00 24.75 -34.43
C GLU A 210 18.33 25.73 -35.57
N ILE A 211 17.85 26.97 -35.46
CA ILE A 211 18.03 28.00 -36.50
C ILE A 211 18.97 29.07 -35.98
N VAL A 212 20.15 29.17 -36.58
CA VAL A 212 21.14 30.23 -36.27
C VAL A 212 20.76 31.50 -37.03
N ASN A 213 20.66 32.62 -36.31
CA ASN A 213 20.42 33.95 -36.86
C ASN A 213 21.42 34.94 -36.24
N GLY A 214 22.52 35.19 -36.95
CA GLY A 214 23.62 36.02 -36.45
C GLY A 214 24.26 35.41 -35.19
N SER A 215 24.26 36.18 -34.10
CA SER A 215 24.83 35.76 -32.80
C SER A 215 23.87 34.97 -31.91
N GLN A 216 22.64 34.73 -32.37
CA GLN A 216 21.64 33.96 -31.63
C GLN A 216 21.25 32.68 -32.37
N THR A 217 20.85 31.66 -31.62
CA THR A 217 20.21 30.45 -32.10
C THR A 217 18.80 30.37 -31.51
N THR A 218 17.82 30.05 -32.34
CA THR A 218 16.48 29.66 -31.89
C THR A 218 16.34 28.15 -31.96
N THR A 219 16.16 27.52 -30.81
CA THR A 219 15.93 26.08 -30.69
C THR A 219 14.45 25.83 -30.47
N HIS A 220 13.83 24.97 -31.28
CA HIS A 220 12.41 24.64 -31.22
C HIS A 220 12.19 23.19 -30.80
N TRP A 221 11.53 23.01 -29.66
CA TRP A 221 11.13 21.73 -29.10
C TRP A 221 9.62 21.54 -29.15
N LYS A 222 9.18 20.30 -29.33
CA LYS A 222 7.77 19.94 -29.52
C LYS A 222 7.39 18.75 -28.63
N HIS A 223 6.49 18.99 -27.68
CA HIS A 223 5.90 17.97 -26.81
C HIS A 223 4.40 17.85 -27.07
N ARG A 224 3.89 16.62 -27.19
CA ARG A 224 2.54 16.25 -27.68
C ARG A 224 1.82 15.27 -26.75
N TYR A 225 2.22 15.24 -25.49
CA TYR A 225 1.47 14.60 -24.43
C TYR A 225 1.01 15.63 -23.39
N PRO A 226 0.00 15.30 -22.58
CA PRO A 226 -0.45 16.18 -21.51
C PRO A 226 0.63 16.46 -20.47
N ILE A 227 0.89 17.74 -20.21
CA ILE A 227 1.98 18.21 -19.35
C ILE A 227 1.47 19.16 -18.26
N ALA A 228 1.89 18.91 -17.02
CA ALA A 228 1.65 19.82 -15.90
C ALA A 228 2.65 20.99 -15.95
N SER A 229 2.24 22.17 -15.47
CA SER A 229 3.08 23.38 -15.57
C SER A 229 4.44 23.25 -14.88
N TYR A 230 4.55 22.43 -13.83
CA TYR A 230 5.81 22.27 -13.09
C TYR A 230 6.84 21.37 -13.81
N LEU A 231 6.37 20.59 -14.79
CA LEU A 231 7.19 19.67 -15.59
C LEU A 231 7.76 20.33 -16.85
N VAL A 232 7.29 21.51 -17.20
CA VAL A 232 7.85 22.34 -18.28
C VAL A 232 9.20 22.88 -17.83
N ALA A 233 10.23 22.65 -18.66
CA ALA A 233 11.58 23.04 -18.31
C ALA A 233 12.44 23.40 -19.51
N PHE A 234 13.49 24.18 -19.26
CA PHE A 234 14.61 24.31 -20.17
C PHE A 234 15.94 24.49 -19.43
N ALA A 235 17.03 24.21 -20.14
CA ALA A 235 18.38 24.57 -19.72
C ALA A 235 19.24 25.01 -20.91
N VAL A 236 20.15 25.96 -20.69
CA VAL A 236 21.04 26.52 -21.73
C VAL A 236 22.46 26.66 -21.19
N THR A 237 23.42 26.01 -21.87
CA THR A 237 24.87 26.22 -21.70
C THR A 237 25.65 25.53 -22.82
N ASN A 238 26.98 25.37 -22.72
CA ASN A 238 27.85 24.75 -23.73
C ASN A 238 27.78 23.20 -23.73
N TYR A 239 26.57 22.65 -23.61
CA TYR A 239 26.35 21.22 -23.54
C TYR A 239 27.04 20.45 -24.67
N VAL A 240 27.64 19.31 -24.31
CA VAL A 240 27.94 18.23 -25.25
C VAL A 240 26.73 17.31 -25.32
N VAL A 241 26.38 16.88 -26.52
CA VAL A 241 25.21 16.04 -26.78
C VAL A 241 25.62 14.70 -27.35
N PHE A 242 25.06 13.61 -26.82
CA PHE A 242 25.19 12.28 -27.40
C PHE A 242 23.85 11.53 -27.34
N ASN A 243 23.72 10.50 -28.17
CA ASN A 243 22.48 9.75 -28.35
C ASN A 243 22.66 8.27 -28.00
N ASN A 244 21.63 7.70 -27.42
CA ASN A 244 21.42 6.27 -27.26
C ASN A 244 20.03 5.89 -27.80
N SER A 245 19.70 4.61 -27.76
CA SER A 245 18.35 4.13 -28.03
C SER A 245 18.10 2.85 -27.26
N VAL A 246 16.82 2.52 -27.05
CA VAL A 246 16.38 1.28 -26.42
C VAL A 246 15.18 0.73 -27.18
N MET A 247 15.16 -0.57 -27.40
CA MET A 247 14.02 -1.25 -27.98
C MET A 247 13.00 -1.52 -26.86
N LEU A 248 11.78 -1.00 -27.03
CA LEU A 248 10.64 -1.23 -26.14
C LEU A 248 9.52 -1.86 -26.96
N GLY A 249 9.25 -3.15 -26.74
CA GLY A 249 8.39 -3.93 -27.62
C GLY A 249 8.91 -3.89 -29.07
N SER A 250 8.14 -3.25 -29.97
CA SER A 250 8.51 -3.05 -31.37
C SER A 250 8.99 -1.63 -31.70
N VAL A 251 9.15 -0.75 -30.71
CA VAL A 251 9.54 0.65 -30.90
C VAL A 251 10.98 0.87 -30.47
N TYR A 252 11.79 1.46 -31.34
CA TYR A 252 13.09 2.02 -30.96
C TYR A 252 12.91 3.42 -30.39
N LEU A 253 12.92 3.53 -29.06
CA LEU A 253 12.82 4.82 -28.38
C LEU A 253 14.17 5.53 -28.42
N PRO A 254 14.24 6.76 -28.99
CA PRO A 254 15.45 7.56 -28.93
C PRO A 254 15.71 8.07 -27.50
N MET A 255 16.99 8.10 -27.12
CA MET A 255 17.44 8.71 -25.88
C MET A 255 18.52 9.76 -26.16
N GLN A 256 18.33 10.98 -25.68
CA GLN A 256 19.26 12.08 -25.91
C GLN A 256 19.79 12.65 -24.59
N THR A 257 21.11 12.75 -24.48
CA THR A 257 21.77 13.27 -23.28
C THR A 257 22.50 14.57 -23.59
N TYR A 258 22.22 15.61 -22.81
CA TYR A 258 22.91 16.89 -22.77
C TYR A 258 23.72 16.95 -21.48
N CYS A 259 25.04 16.96 -21.54
CA CYS A 259 25.88 17.04 -20.35
C CYS A 259 26.98 18.09 -20.50
N TYR A 260 27.53 18.54 -19.38
CA TYR A 260 28.66 19.45 -19.38
C TYR A 260 29.90 18.78 -19.99
N PRO A 261 30.77 19.51 -20.72
CA PRO A 261 31.96 18.94 -21.33
C PRO A 261 32.83 18.13 -20.36
N GLU A 262 33.04 18.64 -19.14
CA GLU A 262 33.84 18.01 -18.09
C GLU A 262 33.22 16.73 -17.52
N SER A 263 31.92 16.50 -17.74
CA SER A 263 31.18 15.33 -17.24
C SER A 263 30.94 14.26 -18.31
N LEU A 264 31.32 14.51 -19.57
CA LEU A 264 31.02 13.65 -20.72
C LEU A 264 31.38 12.19 -20.50
N SER A 265 32.61 11.92 -20.05
CA SER A 265 33.09 10.54 -19.82
C SER A 265 32.23 9.79 -18.81
N SER A 266 31.82 10.45 -17.73
CA SER A 266 30.95 9.86 -16.70
C SER A 266 29.56 9.55 -17.24
N PHE A 267 28.96 10.49 -17.99
CA PHE A 267 27.64 10.30 -18.57
C PHE A 267 27.65 9.20 -19.64
N GLN A 268 28.64 9.15 -20.53
CA GLN A 268 28.77 8.07 -21.52
C GLN A 268 28.93 6.69 -20.85
N THR A 269 29.67 6.63 -19.74
CA THR A 269 29.93 5.38 -19.00
C THR A 269 28.73 4.90 -18.19
N ASN A 270 27.76 5.76 -17.86
CA ASN A 270 26.68 5.38 -16.95
C ASN A 270 25.29 5.42 -17.58
N THR A 271 25.03 6.30 -18.56
CA THR A 271 23.69 6.49 -19.15
C THR A 271 23.08 5.18 -19.65
N PHE A 272 23.88 4.27 -20.23
CA PHE A 272 23.37 2.98 -20.72
C PHE A 272 22.74 2.10 -19.64
N LYS A 273 23.12 2.29 -18.36
CA LYS A 273 22.60 1.49 -17.25
C LYS A 273 21.10 1.72 -17.01
N VAL A 274 20.58 2.90 -17.37
CA VAL A 274 19.15 3.21 -17.25
C VAL A 274 18.32 2.51 -18.33
N LEU A 275 18.93 2.06 -19.43
CA LEU A 275 18.20 1.41 -20.53
C LEU A 275 17.58 0.09 -20.08
N GLU A 276 18.26 -0.67 -19.20
CA GLU A 276 17.69 -1.88 -18.58
C GLU A 276 16.50 -1.54 -17.68
N ALA A 277 16.58 -0.44 -16.92
CA ALA A 277 15.46 0.04 -16.09
C ALA A 277 14.26 0.44 -16.98
N MET A 278 14.50 1.08 -18.13
CA MET A 278 13.46 1.43 -19.09
C MET A 278 12.71 0.20 -19.61
N VAL A 279 13.43 -0.87 -19.98
CA VAL A 279 12.80 -2.13 -20.41
C VAL A 279 11.99 -2.74 -19.27
N LEU A 280 12.58 -2.81 -18.06
CA LEU A 280 11.90 -3.35 -16.89
C LEU A 280 10.62 -2.59 -16.56
N PHE A 281 10.66 -1.26 -16.55
CA PHE A 281 9.50 -0.43 -16.21
C PHE A 281 8.44 -0.46 -17.31
N HIS A 282 8.84 -0.51 -18.58
CA HIS A 282 7.92 -0.74 -19.70
C HIS A 282 7.15 -2.06 -19.52
N ASP A 283 7.83 -3.14 -19.14
CA ASP A 283 7.20 -4.45 -18.97
C ASP A 283 6.32 -4.52 -17.71
N LYS A 284 6.76 -3.87 -16.62
CA LYS A 284 6.09 -3.97 -15.31
C LYS A 284 4.98 -2.95 -15.12
N PHE A 285 5.17 -1.71 -15.54
CA PHE A 285 4.21 -0.62 -15.38
C PHE A 285 3.39 -0.35 -16.65
N GLY A 286 3.72 -1.01 -17.76
CA GLY A 286 3.09 -0.83 -19.07
C GLY A 286 3.86 0.13 -19.96
N GLU A 287 3.37 0.32 -21.19
CA GLU A 287 4.05 1.10 -22.23
C GLU A 287 4.59 2.45 -21.72
N TYR A 288 5.82 2.79 -22.15
CA TYR A 288 6.45 4.06 -21.79
C TYR A 288 5.52 5.23 -22.17
N PRO A 289 5.20 6.16 -21.26
CA PRO A 289 4.06 7.05 -21.47
C PRO A 289 4.23 8.05 -22.60
N PHE A 290 5.47 8.28 -23.03
CA PHE A 290 5.83 9.22 -24.09
C PHE A 290 6.46 8.49 -25.29
N ILE A 291 5.98 7.28 -25.60
CA ILE A 291 6.57 6.36 -26.59
C ILE A 291 6.75 6.96 -28.00
N GLN A 292 5.96 7.96 -28.38
CA GLN A 292 6.06 8.64 -29.68
C GLN A 292 7.09 9.79 -29.68
N GLU A 293 7.75 10.04 -28.55
CA GLU A 293 8.77 11.06 -28.40
C GLU A 293 10.14 10.46 -28.06
N LYS A 294 10.79 10.97 -27.02
CA LYS A 294 12.09 10.51 -26.53
C LYS A 294 12.06 10.30 -25.03
N TYR A 295 13.15 9.70 -24.54
CA TYR A 295 13.62 9.94 -23.18
C TYR A 295 14.94 10.71 -23.25
N GLY A 296 15.42 11.27 -22.15
CA GLY A 296 16.67 11.99 -22.19
C GLY A 296 17.11 12.51 -20.85
N HIS A 297 18.39 12.84 -20.77
CA HIS A 297 19.03 13.40 -19.59
C HIS A 297 19.60 14.78 -19.90
N VAL A 298 19.45 15.72 -18.99
CA VAL A 298 20.03 17.06 -19.10
C VAL A 298 20.78 17.34 -17.81
N GLN A 299 22.09 17.57 -17.90
CA GLN A 299 22.88 17.89 -16.72
C GLN A 299 22.59 19.31 -16.26
N PHE A 300 22.44 19.51 -14.95
CA PHE A 300 22.24 20.82 -14.35
C PHE A 300 23.01 20.97 -13.03
N GLY A 301 22.97 22.16 -12.45
CA GLY A 301 23.79 22.52 -11.28
C GLY A 301 23.21 22.13 -9.92
N TRP A 302 21.99 21.58 -9.85
CA TRP A 302 21.26 21.43 -8.59
C TRP A 302 20.88 19.99 -8.26
N GLY A 303 20.86 19.70 -6.95
CA GLY A 303 20.20 18.55 -6.34
C GLY A 303 20.56 17.15 -6.83
N GLY A 304 19.62 16.22 -6.67
CA GLY A 304 19.70 14.85 -7.20
C GLY A 304 19.30 14.86 -8.67
N GLY A 305 17.99 14.79 -8.91
CA GLY A 305 17.38 14.99 -10.23
C GLY A 305 16.07 15.76 -10.16
N MET A 306 15.41 15.88 -11.31
CA MET A 306 14.08 16.44 -11.47
C MET A 306 13.44 15.79 -12.70
N GLU A 307 12.20 15.33 -12.57
CA GLU A 307 11.61 14.35 -13.47
C GLU A 307 11.06 14.90 -14.78
N HIS A 308 11.40 16.14 -15.15
CA HIS A 308 10.86 16.83 -16.33
C HIS A 308 10.61 15.90 -17.53
N GLN A 309 9.34 15.80 -17.94
CA GLN A 309 8.85 14.86 -18.95
C GLN A 309 9.78 14.80 -20.16
N THR A 310 10.27 13.60 -20.51
CA THR A 310 11.16 13.30 -21.64
C THR A 310 12.56 13.95 -21.61
N ALA A 311 12.87 14.73 -20.58
CA ALA A 311 14.08 15.52 -20.45
C ALA A 311 14.51 15.63 -18.99
N THR A 312 14.65 14.51 -18.31
CA THR A 312 15.03 14.42 -16.90
C THR A 312 16.32 15.21 -16.60
N PHE A 313 16.27 16.08 -15.61
CA PHE A 313 17.44 16.84 -15.17
C PHE A 313 18.22 16.05 -14.12
N LEU A 314 19.55 15.98 -14.24
CA LEU A 314 20.40 15.19 -13.35
C LEU A 314 21.67 15.94 -12.97
N ILE A 315 22.07 15.91 -11.70
CA ILE A 315 23.41 16.40 -11.31
C ILE A 315 24.52 15.43 -11.78
N SER A 316 24.22 14.13 -11.78
CA SER A 316 25.18 13.07 -12.05
C SER A 316 24.46 11.80 -12.52
N PRO A 317 25.12 10.94 -13.32
CA PRO A 317 24.48 9.77 -13.92
C PRO A 317 24.52 8.55 -12.97
N GLY A 318 24.11 8.73 -11.72
CA GLY A 318 24.03 7.62 -10.75
C GLY A 318 22.90 6.67 -11.11
N GLU A 319 23.16 5.36 -11.24
CA GLU A 319 22.17 4.40 -11.76
C GLU A 319 20.84 4.39 -10.99
N SER A 320 20.89 4.35 -9.66
CA SER A 320 19.67 4.34 -8.84
C SER A 320 18.89 5.66 -8.98
N LEU A 321 19.58 6.80 -9.03
CA LEU A 321 18.96 8.11 -9.28
C LEU A 321 18.32 8.16 -10.67
N MET A 322 19.03 7.75 -11.72
CA MET A 322 18.47 7.72 -13.08
C MET A 322 17.25 6.79 -13.17
N ALA A 323 17.22 5.69 -12.41
CA ALA A 323 16.07 4.80 -12.33
C ALA A 323 14.90 5.43 -11.57
N HIS A 324 15.16 6.20 -10.50
CA HIS A 324 14.13 6.98 -9.79
C HIS A 324 13.47 7.98 -10.73
N GLU A 325 14.27 8.83 -11.37
CA GLU A 325 13.77 9.83 -12.30
C GLU A 325 13.05 9.23 -13.51
N LEU A 326 13.50 8.05 -13.96
CA LEU A 326 12.80 7.33 -15.02
C LEU A 326 11.45 6.78 -14.54
N GLY A 327 11.36 6.31 -13.30
CA GLY A 327 10.11 5.84 -12.70
C GLY A 327 9.03 6.94 -12.71
N HIS A 328 9.44 8.19 -12.53
CA HIS A 328 8.54 9.33 -12.55
C HIS A 328 7.80 9.53 -13.89
N GLN A 329 8.34 9.05 -15.00
CA GLN A 329 7.68 9.14 -16.31
C GLN A 329 6.29 8.47 -16.28
N TRP A 330 6.11 7.41 -15.48
CA TRP A 330 4.80 6.82 -15.16
C TRP A 330 4.12 7.47 -13.95
N PHE A 331 4.88 7.75 -12.88
CA PHE A 331 4.38 8.20 -11.58
C PHE A 331 4.85 9.62 -11.23
N GLY A 332 4.00 10.62 -11.45
CA GLY A 332 4.35 12.05 -11.35
C GLY A 332 4.14 12.75 -12.69
N ASP A 333 4.50 12.09 -13.79
CA ASP A 333 4.37 12.67 -15.12
C ASP A 333 3.08 12.24 -15.85
N LYS A 334 2.94 10.94 -16.17
CA LYS A 334 1.70 10.42 -16.77
C LYS A 334 0.54 10.58 -15.80
N VAL A 335 0.69 10.10 -14.58
CA VAL A 335 -0.30 10.28 -13.51
C VAL A 335 0.35 11.14 -12.42
N THR A 336 -0.01 12.41 -12.40
CA THR A 336 0.53 13.39 -11.45
C THR A 336 -0.28 13.36 -10.16
N THR A 337 0.32 13.61 -9.01
CA THR A 337 -0.47 13.84 -7.79
C THR A 337 -1.43 15.04 -7.96
N GLY A 338 -2.67 14.91 -7.51
CA GLY A 338 -3.66 16.00 -7.50
C GLY A 338 -3.51 16.97 -6.33
N SER A 339 -2.56 16.71 -5.43
CA SER A 339 -2.11 17.63 -4.38
C SER A 339 -0.78 17.19 -3.79
N TRP A 340 -0.03 18.15 -3.27
CA TRP A 340 1.14 17.89 -2.46
C TRP A 340 0.85 17.09 -1.16
N GLU A 341 -0.42 16.99 -0.72
CA GLU A 341 -0.83 16.03 0.33
C GLU A 341 -0.50 14.57 -0.04
N ASP A 342 -0.58 14.26 -1.33
CA ASP A 342 -0.52 12.95 -1.95
C ASP A 342 0.80 12.72 -2.73
N ILE A 343 1.82 13.55 -2.50
CA ILE A 343 3.12 13.50 -3.20
C ILE A 343 3.81 12.12 -3.18
N TRP A 344 3.48 11.26 -2.22
CA TRP A 344 3.98 9.87 -2.19
C TRP A 344 3.56 9.05 -3.43
N LEU A 345 2.48 9.44 -4.12
CA LEU A 345 2.09 8.81 -5.38
C LEU A 345 3.13 9.06 -6.48
N ASN A 346 3.86 10.17 -6.41
CA ASN A 346 5.03 10.42 -7.25
C ASN A 346 6.26 9.77 -6.59
N GLU A 347 6.70 10.30 -5.45
CA GLU A 347 8.00 9.99 -4.85
C GLU A 347 8.11 8.57 -4.32
N GLY A 348 7.05 8.07 -3.71
CA GLY A 348 7.02 6.70 -3.19
C GLY A 348 7.11 5.68 -4.32
N PHE A 349 6.40 5.91 -5.42
CA PHE A 349 6.44 5.02 -6.58
C PHE A 349 7.76 5.12 -7.37
N ALA A 350 8.32 6.32 -7.58
CA ALA A 350 9.62 6.49 -8.21
C ALA A 350 10.75 5.83 -7.38
N THR A 351 10.73 6.03 -6.06
CA THR A 351 11.66 5.36 -5.14
C THR A 351 11.50 3.84 -5.18
N TYR A 352 10.26 3.35 -5.24
CA TYR A 352 9.95 1.93 -5.41
C TYR A 352 10.45 1.39 -6.76
N ALA A 353 10.30 2.14 -7.85
CA ALA A 353 10.80 1.76 -9.17
C ALA A 353 12.33 1.64 -9.18
N ALA A 354 13.04 2.60 -8.60
CA ALA A 354 14.48 2.51 -8.39
C ALA A 354 14.84 1.26 -7.57
N GLN A 355 14.14 1.00 -6.46
CA GLN A 355 14.35 -0.21 -5.67
C GLN A 355 14.11 -1.49 -6.49
N LEU A 356 13.04 -1.56 -7.27
CA LEU A 356 12.71 -2.69 -8.14
C LEU A 356 13.83 -2.96 -9.15
N HIS A 357 14.35 -1.91 -9.82
CA HIS A 357 15.49 -2.04 -10.73
C HIS A 357 16.74 -2.56 -10.01
N MET A 358 17.10 -1.91 -8.90
CA MET A 358 18.31 -2.25 -8.16
C MET A 358 18.26 -3.66 -7.57
N GLU A 359 17.12 -4.11 -7.07
CA GLU A 359 16.96 -5.48 -6.56
C GLU A 359 16.91 -6.53 -7.67
N THR A 360 16.36 -6.19 -8.84
CA THR A 360 16.34 -7.08 -10.01
C THR A 360 17.76 -7.31 -10.53
N LYS A 361 18.55 -6.22 -10.64
CA LYS A 361 19.90 -6.27 -11.20
C LYS A 361 20.95 -6.72 -10.18
N TYR A 362 20.79 -6.33 -8.91
CA TYR A 362 21.76 -6.59 -7.83
C TYR A 362 21.11 -7.30 -6.63
N PRO A 363 20.55 -8.52 -6.80
CA PRO A 363 19.77 -9.20 -5.78
C PRO A 363 20.55 -9.47 -4.49
N ALA A 364 21.87 -9.60 -4.55
CA ALA A 364 22.74 -9.79 -3.40
C ALA A 364 22.69 -8.63 -2.39
N THR A 365 22.33 -7.41 -2.82
CA THR A 365 22.24 -6.22 -1.95
C THR A 365 20.82 -5.90 -1.49
N ALA A 366 19.82 -6.67 -1.93
CA ALA A 366 18.40 -6.38 -1.66
C ALA A 366 18.09 -6.30 -0.16
N ILE A 367 18.51 -7.29 0.63
CA ILE A 367 18.22 -7.33 2.07
C ILE A 367 18.91 -6.19 2.82
N SER A 368 20.17 -5.89 2.53
CA SER A 368 20.88 -4.78 3.17
C SER A 368 20.25 -3.43 2.81
N ASN A 369 19.80 -3.25 1.57
CA ASN A 369 19.14 -2.03 1.13
C ASN A 369 17.78 -1.85 1.81
N ARG A 370 16.96 -2.90 1.84
CA ARG A 370 15.67 -2.94 2.56
C ARG A 370 15.84 -2.60 4.04
N GLN A 371 16.81 -3.24 4.70
CA GLN A 371 17.12 -2.96 6.11
C GLN A 371 17.48 -1.48 6.33
N SER A 372 18.27 -0.90 5.42
CA SER A 372 18.71 0.49 5.50
C SER A 372 17.52 1.46 5.36
N VAL A 373 16.60 1.19 4.43
CA VAL A 373 15.34 1.94 4.26
C VAL A 373 14.44 1.81 5.50
N LEU A 374 14.22 0.59 6.01
CA LEU A 374 13.44 0.36 7.23
C LEU A 374 14.04 1.08 8.45
N ASN A 375 15.36 1.09 8.60
CA ASN A 375 16.05 1.83 9.66
C ASN A 375 15.78 3.34 9.56
N ASN A 376 15.71 3.89 8.35
CA ASN A 376 15.37 5.29 8.13
C ASN A 376 13.90 5.56 8.46
N ILE A 377 12.97 4.75 7.94
CA ILE A 377 11.52 4.87 8.21
C ILE A 377 11.26 4.86 9.72
N THR A 378 11.87 3.90 10.41
CA THR A 378 11.63 3.63 11.84
C THR A 378 12.55 4.42 12.77
N SER A 379 13.31 5.40 12.24
CA SER A 379 14.23 6.24 13.01
C SER A 379 13.54 7.14 14.04
N LEU A 380 12.28 7.49 13.80
CA LEU A 380 11.41 8.22 14.73
C LEU A 380 10.10 7.45 14.93
N PRO A 381 9.48 7.51 16.13
CA PRO A 381 8.29 6.74 16.44
C PRO A 381 7.02 7.24 15.72
N ASN A 382 7.06 8.41 15.09
CA ASN A 382 5.91 9.11 14.52
C ASN A 382 6.15 9.52 13.06
N GLY A 383 5.10 10.03 12.42
CA GLY A 383 5.07 10.48 11.03
C GLY A 383 4.14 9.65 10.14
N SER A 384 3.30 10.38 9.40
CA SER A 384 2.35 9.90 8.39
C SER A 384 2.99 9.98 6.99
N VAL A 385 2.52 9.18 6.03
CA VAL A 385 2.88 9.37 4.61
C VAL A 385 2.12 10.58 4.06
N LYS A 386 0.81 10.69 4.34
CA LYS A 386 0.01 11.88 4.03
C LYS A 386 0.70 13.14 4.57
N VAL A 387 0.94 14.09 3.69
CA VAL A 387 1.51 15.39 4.06
C VAL A 387 0.43 16.20 4.77
N ASN A 388 0.71 16.59 6.01
CA ASN A 388 -0.20 17.36 6.86
C ASN A 388 -0.06 18.87 6.69
N ASP A 389 1.05 19.33 6.12
CA ASP A 389 1.32 20.74 5.87
C ASP A 389 1.96 20.93 4.48
N THR A 390 1.15 21.29 3.50
CA THR A 390 1.61 21.57 2.13
C THR A 390 2.28 22.94 2.00
N ASN A 391 2.36 23.73 3.07
CA ASN A 391 3.20 24.94 3.11
C ASN A 391 4.62 24.62 3.60
N ASN A 392 4.89 23.38 4.02
CA ASN A 392 6.23 22.98 4.42
C ASN A 392 6.83 22.08 3.36
N VAL A 393 7.66 22.66 2.50
CA VAL A 393 8.30 21.92 1.40
C VAL A 393 9.24 20.82 1.92
N ASN A 394 9.95 21.03 3.03
CA ASN A 394 10.73 19.96 3.66
C ASN A 394 9.85 18.80 4.15
N ARG A 395 8.59 19.07 4.50
CA ARG A 395 7.63 18.02 4.79
C ARG A 395 7.11 17.37 3.53
N ILE A 396 6.76 18.12 2.48
CA ILE A 396 6.35 17.57 1.17
C ILE A 396 7.40 16.57 0.70
N PHE A 397 8.68 16.96 0.68
CA PHE A 397 9.80 16.12 0.23
C PHE A 397 10.56 15.50 1.40
N SER A 398 9.83 14.91 2.35
CA SER A 398 10.44 14.23 3.49
C SER A 398 11.08 12.92 3.05
N SER A 399 12.40 12.84 3.10
CA SER A 399 13.17 11.63 2.79
C SER A 399 12.67 10.38 3.54
N ARG A 400 12.23 10.56 4.79
CA ARG A 400 11.72 9.47 5.63
C ARG A 400 10.29 9.05 5.26
N LEU A 401 9.42 10.02 4.99
CA LEU A 401 7.98 9.80 4.95
C LEU A 401 7.41 9.74 3.54
N SER A 402 7.76 10.69 2.68
CA SER A 402 7.22 10.78 1.31
C SER A 402 7.91 9.78 0.38
N TYR A 403 9.22 9.58 0.58
CA TYR A 403 10.06 8.68 -0.21
C TYR A 403 10.12 7.29 0.40
N ASN A 404 10.86 7.11 1.51
CA ASN A 404 11.15 5.79 2.07
C ASN A 404 9.89 5.10 2.60
N LYS A 405 9.08 5.75 3.45
CA LYS A 405 7.82 5.15 3.93
C LYS A 405 6.81 5.00 2.79
N GLY A 406 6.71 5.97 1.89
CA GLY A 406 5.87 5.91 0.69
C GLY A 406 6.19 4.70 -0.21
N SER A 407 7.47 4.48 -0.52
CA SER A 407 7.91 3.34 -1.34
C SER A 407 7.71 2.00 -0.66
N TYR A 408 7.88 1.95 0.66
CA TYR A 408 7.54 0.75 1.43
C TYR A 408 6.03 0.47 1.47
N LEU A 409 5.15 1.49 1.39
CA LEU A 409 3.72 1.22 1.25
C LEU A 409 3.44 0.53 -0.09
N VAL A 410 4.09 0.96 -1.16
CA VAL A 410 4.02 0.27 -2.47
C VAL A 410 4.55 -1.15 -2.36
N ASN A 411 5.70 -1.37 -1.70
CA ASN A 411 6.25 -2.71 -1.47
C ASN A 411 5.31 -3.61 -0.64
N MET A 412 4.66 -3.06 0.37
CA MET A 412 3.72 -3.78 1.22
C MET A 412 2.43 -4.13 0.47
N ILE A 413 1.92 -3.23 -0.38
CA ILE A 413 0.80 -3.53 -1.29
C ILE A 413 1.20 -4.67 -2.25
N GLN A 414 2.39 -4.61 -2.85
CA GLN A 414 2.92 -5.70 -3.67
C GLN A 414 3.04 -7.00 -2.87
N PHE A 415 3.47 -6.95 -1.61
CA PHE A 415 3.55 -8.11 -0.74
C PHE A 415 2.17 -8.72 -0.44
N ILE A 416 1.15 -7.89 -0.20
CA ILE A 416 -0.24 -8.32 0.01
C ILE A 416 -0.81 -9.01 -1.23
N LEU A 417 -0.57 -8.46 -2.42
CA LEU A 417 -1.17 -8.92 -3.68
C LEU A 417 -0.38 -10.04 -4.37
N GLY A 418 0.93 -10.12 -4.12
CA GLY A 418 1.87 -10.85 -4.97
C GLY A 418 2.13 -10.13 -6.30
N ASP A 419 3.22 -10.51 -6.98
CA ASP A 419 3.75 -9.76 -8.12
C ASP A 419 2.77 -9.64 -9.29
N ASN A 420 2.15 -10.75 -9.71
CA ASN A 420 1.29 -10.76 -10.91
C ASN A 420 0.08 -9.83 -10.75
N LEU A 421 -0.66 -9.97 -9.64
CA LEU A 421 -1.83 -9.15 -9.37
C LEU A 421 -1.45 -7.69 -9.10
N PHE A 422 -0.32 -7.45 -8.42
CA PHE A 422 0.19 -6.09 -8.19
C PHE A 422 0.48 -5.36 -9.50
N PHE A 423 1.34 -5.91 -10.37
CA PHE A 423 1.72 -5.23 -11.61
C PHE A 423 0.53 -5.06 -12.56
N GLN A 424 -0.37 -6.05 -12.64
CA GLN A 424 -1.63 -5.91 -13.38
C GLN A 424 -2.46 -4.74 -12.83
N THR A 425 -2.63 -4.64 -11.52
CA THR A 425 -3.43 -3.58 -10.88
C THR A 425 -2.79 -2.20 -11.09
N ILE A 426 -1.47 -2.09 -11.02
CA ILE A 426 -0.74 -0.83 -11.30
C ILE A 426 -0.89 -0.43 -12.78
N GLN A 427 -0.83 -1.38 -13.71
CA GLN A 427 -1.11 -1.11 -15.12
C GLN A 427 -2.55 -0.65 -15.35
N THR A 428 -3.53 -1.22 -14.62
CA THR A 428 -4.92 -0.73 -14.62
C THR A 428 -4.99 0.70 -14.09
N TYR A 429 -4.36 0.99 -12.94
CA TYR A 429 -4.33 2.33 -12.34
C TYR A 429 -3.74 3.39 -13.31
N LEU A 430 -2.60 3.09 -13.94
CA LEU A 430 -1.95 3.98 -14.89
C LEU A 430 -2.74 4.16 -16.21
N ASN A 431 -3.75 3.34 -16.46
CA ASN A 431 -4.62 3.43 -17.62
C ASN A 431 -6.07 3.77 -17.29
N ASP A 432 -6.41 3.98 -16.01
CA ASP A 432 -7.73 4.37 -15.57
C ASP A 432 -8.09 5.75 -16.16
N PRO A 433 -9.19 5.89 -16.92
CA PRO A 433 -9.60 7.15 -17.54
C PRO A 433 -9.76 8.31 -16.56
N ALA A 434 -9.98 8.04 -15.27
CA ALA A 434 -10.09 9.07 -14.24
C ALA A 434 -8.75 9.79 -13.95
N VAL A 435 -7.61 9.14 -14.19
CA VAL A 435 -6.29 9.65 -13.79
C VAL A 435 -5.23 9.61 -14.90
N LYS A 436 -5.42 8.80 -15.94
CA LYS A 436 -4.48 8.65 -17.05
C LYS A 436 -4.22 9.99 -17.73
N TYR A 437 -2.94 10.40 -17.81
CA TYR A 437 -2.53 11.72 -18.32
C TYR A 437 -3.19 12.90 -17.56
N GLY A 438 -3.58 12.68 -16.31
CA GLY A 438 -4.26 13.65 -15.46
C GLY A 438 -3.65 13.66 -14.07
N PHE A 439 -4.53 13.81 -13.07
CA PHE A 439 -4.17 13.93 -11.67
C PHE A 439 -4.83 12.83 -10.83
N ALA A 440 -4.12 12.30 -9.84
CA ALA A 440 -4.63 11.27 -8.93
C ALA A 440 -4.52 11.68 -7.47
N ARG A 441 -5.51 11.26 -6.68
CA ARG A 441 -5.47 11.29 -5.21
C ARG A 441 -5.24 9.89 -4.68
N THR A 442 -4.83 9.77 -3.42
CA THR A 442 -4.67 8.44 -2.79
C THR A 442 -5.96 7.62 -2.82
N SER A 443 -7.13 8.28 -2.83
CA SER A 443 -8.43 7.63 -3.00
C SER A 443 -8.61 6.96 -4.36
N ASP A 444 -7.98 7.45 -5.43
CA ASP A 444 -8.07 6.86 -6.77
C ASP A 444 -7.29 5.55 -6.83
N LEU A 445 -6.07 5.53 -6.29
CA LEU A 445 -5.28 4.31 -6.15
C LEU A 445 -6.03 3.29 -5.28
N LYS A 446 -6.57 3.71 -4.13
CA LYS A 446 -7.39 2.84 -3.26
C LYS A 446 -8.58 2.26 -4.02
N ARG A 447 -9.32 3.07 -4.77
CA ARG A 447 -10.47 2.61 -5.56
C ARG A 447 -10.06 1.55 -6.58
N VAL A 448 -8.96 1.74 -7.31
CA VAL A 448 -8.48 0.74 -8.29
C VAL A 448 -8.02 -0.53 -7.58
N LEU A 449 -7.26 -0.43 -6.49
CA LEU A 449 -6.85 -1.59 -5.69
C LEU A 449 -8.07 -2.41 -5.23
N GLU A 450 -9.07 -1.76 -4.64
CA GLU A 450 -10.26 -2.44 -4.12
C GLU A 450 -11.12 -3.05 -5.24
N THR A 451 -11.21 -2.37 -6.39
CA THR A 451 -11.99 -2.85 -7.54
C THR A 451 -11.34 -4.06 -8.22
N GLU A 452 -10.03 -3.99 -8.49
CA GLU A 452 -9.33 -5.05 -9.23
C GLU A 452 -9.06 -6.30 -8.38
N THR A 453 -8.91 -6.13 -7.06
CA THR A 453 -8.46 -7.23 -6.18
C THR A 453 -9.57 -7.77 -5.28
N SER A 454 -10.70 -7.07 -5.14
CA SER A 454 -11.76 -7.36 -4.16
C SER A 454 -11.29 -7.38 -2.70
N ILE A 455 -10.08 -6.88 -2.41
CA ILE A 455 -9.53 -6.73 -1.06
C ILE A 455 -9.87 -5.34 -0.55
N ASN A 456 -10.38 -5.22 0.68
CA ASN A 456 -10.62 -3.93 1.32
C ASN A 456 -9.31 -3.36 1.89
N PHE A 457 -8.85 -2.23 1.34
CA PHE A 457 -7.62 -1.56 1.75
C PHE A 457 -7.86 -0.42 2.74
N THR A 458 -9.08 -0.26 3.26
CA THR A 458 -9.43 0.83 4.19
C THR A 458 -8.56 0.83 5.44
N ASP A 459 -8.39 -0.33 6.09
CA ASP A 459 -7.51 -0.44 7.26
C ASP A 459 -6.06 -0.12 6.90
N PHE A 460 -5.59 -0.58 5.73
CA PHE A 460 -4.24 -0.31 5.27
C PHE A 460 -3.97 1.20 5.12
N PHE A 461 -4.82 1.92 4.38
CA PHE A 461 -4.63 3.36 4.17
C PHE A 461 -4.85 4.18 5.45
N ASN A 462 -5.76 3.77 6.33
CA ASN A 462 -5.96 4.42 7.62
C ASN A 462 -4.72 4.25 8.51
N GLN A 463 -4.12 3.06 8.56
CA GLN A 463 -3.01 2.75 9.46
C GLN A 463 -1.66 3.22 8.91
N TRP A 464 -1.39 3.01 7.63
CA TRP A 464 -0.05 3.19 7.06
C TRP A 464 0.14 4.53 6.34
N TYR A 465 -0.89 5.01 5.63
CA TYR A 465 -0.83 6.27 4.89
C TYR A 465 -1.22 7.48 5.75
N THR A 466 -2.38 7.42 6.41
CA THR A 466 -2.87 8.51 7.29
C THR A 466 -2.30 8.38 8.71
N GLY A 467 -2.26 7.16 9.22
CA GLY A 467 -1.74 6.84 10.54
C GLY A 467 -0.22 7.04 10.65
N GLU A 468 0.24 7.13 11.88
CA GLU A 468 1.65 7.38 12.19
C GLU A 468 2.30 6.17 12.84
N GLY A 469 3.63 6.13 12.77
CA GLY A 469 4.42 5.10 13.45
C GLY A 469 4.45 3.76 12.73
N TYR A 470 4.79 2.73 13.49
CA TYR A 470 5.02 1.35 13.06
C TYR A 470 4.86 0.36 14.24
N PRO A 471 4.67 -0.94 13.96
CA PRO A 471 4.61 -1.99 14.98
C PRO A 471 5.99 -2.55 15.38
N SER A 472 6.05 -3.08 16.60
CA SER A 472 7.07 -4.02 17.07
C SER A 472 6.42 -5.37 17.35
N TYR A 473 6.79 -6.40 16.60
CA TYR A 473 6.21 -7.74 16.74
C TYR A 473 6.94 -8.60 17.77
N HIS A 474 6.17 -9.39 18.51
CA HIS A 474 6.66 -10.45 19.37
C HIS A 474 6.05 -11.77 18.92
N VAL A 475 6.90 -12.71 18.55
CA VAL A 475 6.51 -14.05 18.07
C VAL A 475 7.00 -15.09 19.07
N GLU A 476 6.06 -15.75 19.74
CA GLU A 476 6.34 -16.92 20.56
C GLU A 476 5.97 -18.17 19.75
N TRP A 477 6.89 -19.13 19.61
CA TRP A 477 6.64 -20.31 18.80
C TRP A 477 7.10 -21.60 19.46
N ALA A 478 6.43 -22.70 19.14
CA ALA A 478 6.76 -24.03 19.64
C ALA A 478 6.47 -25.12 18.59
N PRO A 479 7.45 -25.98 18.26
CA PRO A 479 7.19 -27.19 17.47
C PRO A 479 6.54 -28.26 18.35
N VAL A 480 5.57 -28.98 17.79
CA VAL A 480 4.83 -30.02 18.51
C VAL A 480 4.84 -31.32 17.71
N GLY A 481 5.42 -32.36 18.31
CA GLY A 481 5.39 -33.73 17.78
C GLY A 481 6.02 -33.91 16.39
N GLY A 482 6.83 -32.95 15.93
CA GLY A 482 7.45 -32.95 14.59
C GLY A 482 6.49 -32.92 13.41
N THR A 483 5.22 -32.60 13.65
CA THR A 483 4.17 -32.55 12.63
C THR A 483 3.51 -31.19 12.53
N HIS A 484 3.61 -30.36 13.57
CA HIS A 484 2.99 -29.04 13.63
C HIS A 484 3.93 -28.02 14.26
N VAL A 485 3.74 -26.76 13.88
CA VAL A 485 4.27 -25.61 14.59
C VAL A 485 3.13 -24.71 15.01
N TYR A 486 3.18 -24.27 16.27
CA TYR A 486 2.27 -23.27 16.81
C TYR A 486 3.05 -21.99 17.02
N PHE A 487 2.44 -20.86 16.70
CA PHE A 487 3.04 -19.58 17.03
C PHE A 487 1.98 -18.53 17.33
N LYS A 488 2.27 -17.70 18.34
CA LYS A 488 1.44 -16.61 18.79
C LYS A 488 2.11 -15.30 18.41
N ILE A 489 1.37 -14.42 17.75
CA ILE A 489 1.85 -13.10 17.34
C ILE A 489 1.18 -12.05 18.20
N SER A 490 1.99 -11.19 18.80
CA SER A 490 1.55 -9.95 19.44
C SER A 490 2.33 -8.76 18.89
N GLN A 491 1.80 -7.55 19.06
CA GLN A 491 2.49 -6.32 18.70
C GLN A 491 2.25 -5.22 19.72
N THR A 492 3.19 -4.28 19.77
CA THR A 492 3.02 -2.94 20.32
C THR A 492 3.21 -1.90 19.21
N THR A 493 2.64 -0.71 19.38
CA THR A 493 2.72 0.36 18.36
C THR A 493 3.59 1.52 18.85
N SER A 494 4.33 2.14 17.94
CA SER A 494 5.19 3.28 18.28
C SER A 494 4.43 4.59 18.45
N HIS A 495 3.16 4.66 18.03
CA HIS A 495 2.34 5.86 18.06
C HIS A 495 0.87 5.54 18.33
N SER A 496 0.21 6.39 19.12
CA SER A 496 -1.18 6.16 19.58
C SER A 496 -2.24 6.38 18.49
N SER A 497 -1.90 7.03 17.38
CA SER A 497 -2.85 7.22 16.25
C SER A 497 -3.21 5.91 15.56
N VAL A 498 -2.41 4.86 15.74
CA VAL A 498 -2.72 3.51 15.26
C VAL A 498 -2.63 2.55 16.45
N PRO A 499 -3.78 2.04 16.96
CA PRO A 499 -3.78 1.14 18.11
C PRO A 499 -3.30 -0.28 17.76
N PHE A 500 -3.40 -0.67 16.48
CA PHE A 500 -2.97 -1.97 15.99
C PHE A 500 -2.77 -1.93 14.46
N PHE A 501 -1.66 -2.47 13.97
CA PHE A 501 -1.37 -2.57 12.53
C PHE A 501 -1.78 -3.95 12.00
N LYS A 502 -2.85 -4.01 11.20
CA LYS A 502 -3.30 -5.25 10.57
C LYS A 502 -2.50 -5.51 9.30
N MET A 503 -1.83 -6.67 9.23
CA MET A 503 -1.00 -7.03 8.08
C MET A 503 -0.86 -8.56 7.92
N PRO A 504 -0.66 -9.06 6.69
CA PRO A 504 0.01 -10.34 6.50
C PRO A 504 1.43 -10.28 7.09
N VAL A 505 1.78 -11.28 7.91
CA VAL A 505 3.05 -11.40 8.62
C VAL A 505 3.72 -12.72 8.20
N PRO A 506 4.89 -12.66 7.54
CA PRO A 506 5.68 -13.85 7.23
C PRO A 506 6.51 -14.31 8.45
N VAL A 507 6.39 -15.59 8.79
CA VAL A 507 7.25 -16.27 9.78
C VAL A 507 7.89 -17.49 9.13
N ARG A 508 9.21 -17.49 9.03
CA ARG A 508 10.01 -18.60 8.49
C ARG A 508 10.44 -19.51 9.61
N PHE A 509 10.28 -20.81 9.43
CA PHE A 509 10.78 -21.87 10.30
C PHE A 509 11.83 -22.67 9.54
N ASN A 510 12.94 -23.03 10.20
CA ASN A 510 14.00 -23.79 9.54
C ASN A 510 14.75 -24.70 10.52
N ASN A 511 15.46 -25.68 9.95
CA ASN A 511 16.55 -26.41 10.60
C ASN A 511 17.82 -26.28 9.74
N SER A 512 18.77 -27.23 9.85
CA SER A 512 20.02 -27.21 9.09
C SER A 512 19.88 -27.57 7.60
N THR A 513 18.78 -28.19 7.19
CA THR A 513 18.59 -28.74 5.82
C THR A 513 17.30 -28.29 5.14
N GLN A 514 16.31 -27.83 5.89
CA GLN A 514 14.96 -27.52 5.42
C GLN A 514 14.46 -26.21 6.02
N ASP A 515 13.59 -25.54 5.27
CA ASP A 515 12.89 -24.35 5.71
C ASP A 515 11.47 -24.26 5.11
N THR A 516 10.61 -23.49 5.75
CA THR A 516 9.30 -23.11 5.20
C THR A 516 8.86 -21.77 5.76
N THR A 517 8.06 -21.01 5.02
CA THR A 517 7.51 -19.72 5.47
C THR A 517 6.00 -19.76 5.45
N TYR A 518 5.37 -19.44 6.58
CA TYR A 518 3.93 -19.21 6.65
C TYR A 518 3.66 -17.72 6.69
N ILE A 519 2.70 -17.27 5.88
CA ILE A 519 2.23 -15.88 5.89
C ILE A 519 0.83 -15.89 6.51
N VAL A 520 0.68 -15.20 7.64
CA VAL A 520 -0.59 -15.16 8.40
C VAL A 520 -1.13 -13.75 8.47
N TYR A 521 -2.44 -13.57 8.40
CA TYR A 521 -3.04 -12.26 8.61
C TYR A 521 -3.17 -11.97 10.11
N ASN A 522 -2.30 -11.10 10.64
CA ASN A 522 -2.38 -10.69 12.03
C ASN A 522 -3.33 -9.49 12.17
N ASP A 523 -4.49 -9.70 12.79
CA ASP A 523 -5.55 -8.70 12.95
C ASP A 523 -5.92 -8.40 14.41
N SER A 524 -5.31 -9.13 15.35
CA SER A 524 -5.55 -9.02 16.78
C SER A 524 -4.29 -9.35 17.59
N ASN A 525 -4.21 -8.81 18.80
CA ASN A 525 -3.05 -9.06 19.67
C ASN A 525 -3.15 -10.45 20.32
N ASN A 526 -2.01 -11.11 20.51
CA ASN A 526 -1.92 -12.49 21.05
C ASN A 526 -2.62 -13.55 20.17
N GLN A 527 -2.70 -13.32 18.86
CA GLN A 527 -3.34 -14.22 17.92
C GLN A 527 -2.50 -15.48 17.74
N LEU A 528 -3.11 -16.66 17.94
CA LEU A 528 -2.45 -17.95 17.81
C LEU A 528 -2.71 -18.56 16.44
N PHE A 529 -1.67 -19.12 15.84
CA PHE A 529 -1.71 -19.86 14.58
C PHE A 529 -1.13 -21.26 14.74
N SER A 530 -1.59 -22.18 13.90
CA SER A 530 -1.12 -23.57 13.84
C SER A 530 -1.00 -24.02 12.39
N PHE A 531 0.14 -24.60 12.03
CA PHE A 531 0.37 -25.12 10.69
C PHE A 531 1.07 -26.48 10.71
N PRO A 532 0.73 -27.36 9.74
CA PRO A 532 1.43 -28.62 9.56
C PRO A 532 2.83 -28.37 9.00
N ILE A 533 3.85 -29.01 9.58
CA ILE A 533 5.25 -28.96 9.15
C ILE A 533 5.83 -30.38 9.08
N ASN A 534 6.65 -30.67 8.08
CA ASN A 534 7.19 -32.02 7.81
C ASN A 534 8.63 -32.21 8.30
N PHE A 535 9.12 -31.31 9.16
CA PHE A 535 10.43 -31.37 9.79
C PHE A 535 10.38 -30.77 11.20
N ASN A 536 11.37 -31.06 12.02
CA ASN A 536 11.53 -30.42 13.33
C ASN A 536 12.29 -29.09 13.16
N PRO A 537 11.63 -27.92 13.22
CA PRO A 537 12.33 -26.64 13.15
C PRO A 537 13.15 -26.40 14.41
N THR A 538 14.36 -25.86 14.23
CA THR A 538 15.26 -25.47 15.32
C THR A 538 15.40 -23.95 15.45
N ALA A 539 14.84 -23.20 14.49
CA ALA A 539 14.84 -21.75 14.48
C ALA A 539 13.57 -21.22 13.81
N ALA A 540 13.21 -19.99 14.19
CA ALA A 540 12.20 -19.20 13.49
C ALA A 540 12.69 -17.77 13.28
N GLN A 541 12.23 -17.14 12.20
CA GLN A 541 12.58 -15.78 11.79
C GLN A 541 11.31 -15.03 11.41
N PHE A 542 11.14 -13.84 11.99
CA PHE A 542 10.12 -12.89 11.57
C PHE A 542 10.61 -12.15 10.32
N ASP A 543 9.78 -12.10 9.28
CA ASP A 543 10.02 -11.38 8.03
C ASP A 543 11.49 -11.37 7.56
N PRO A 544 12.07 -12.54 7.27
CA PRO A 544 13.49 -12.64 6.91
C PRO A 544 13.82 -11.90 5.59
N THR A 545 12.80 -11.55 4.81
CA THR A 545 12.92 -10.81 3.55
C THR A 545 12.66 -9.31 3.67
N LEU A 546 12.30 -8.81 4.86
CA LEU A 546 12.10 -7.40 5.18
C LEU A 546 11.05 -6.70 4.29
N ARG A 547 9.90 -7.37 4.09
CA ARG A 547 8.80 -6.92 3.23
C ARG A 547 7.79 -6.02 3.94
N ILE A 548 7.78 -5.97 5.28
CA ILE A 548 6.84 -5.14 6.05
C ILE A 548 7.55 -4.15 6.97
N ILE A 549 6.97 -2.95 7.12
CA ILE A 549 7.49 -1.94 8.05
C ILE A 549 7.30 -2.42 9.49
N SER A 550 8.41 -2.59 10.21
CA SER A 550 8.43 -2.89 11.63
C SER A 550 9.82 -2.62 12.22
N ARG A 551 9.93 -2.58 13.55
CA ARG A 551 11.22 -2.46 14.24
C ARG A 551 11.19 -3.21 15.56
N ASN A 552 12.37 -3.60 16.06
CA ASN A 552 12.55 -4.23 17.37
C ASN A 552 11.72 -5.51 17.53
N ASN A 553 11.60 -6.28 16.45
CA ASN A 553 10.85 -7.53 16.46
C ASN A 553 11.62 -8.58 17.27
N THR A 554 10.89 -9.44 17.97
CA THR A 554 11.47 -10.53 18.76
C THR A 554 10.81 -11.84 18.39
N VAL A 555 11.63 -12.90 18.32
CA VAL A 555 11.17 -14.25 18.03
C VAL A 555 11.76 -15.17 19.09
N VAL A 556 10.91 -15.84 19.85
CA VAL A 556 11.31 -16.63 21.00
C VAL A 556 10.69 -18.02 20.87
N GLN A 557 11.55 -19.04 20.91
CA GLN A 557 11.06 -20.40 21.08
C GLN A 557 10.63 -20.58 22.53
N VAL A 558 9.40 -21.05 22.73
CA VAL A 558 8.84 -21.29 24.05
C VAL A 558 8.54 -22.77 24.24
N ASP A 559 8.39 -23.19 25.48
CA ASP A 559 7.84 -24.51 25.78
C ASP A 559 6.40 -24.56 25.23
N PRO A 560 5.99 -25.61 24.49
CA PRO A 560 4.64 -25.73 23.96
C PRO A 560 3.54 -25.50 25.02
N SER A 561 3.82 -25.79 26.28
CA SER A 561 2.92 -25.61 27.41
C SER A 561 2.62 -24.17 27.83
N THR A 562 3.37 -23.20 27.32
CA THR A 562 3.10 -21.77 27.56
C THR A 562 2.17 -21.17 26.50
N LEU A 563 2.00 -21.85 25.36
CA LEU A 563 1.07 -21.44 24.33
C LEU A 563 -0.30 -22.08 24.58
N PRO A 564 -1.41 -21.36 24.37
CA PRO A 564 -2.76 -21.91 24.50
C PRO A 564 -3.11 -22.84 23.30
N ILE A 565 -2.36 -23.94 23.16
CA ILE A 565 -2.31 -24.80 21.96
C ILE A 565 -3.55 -25.70 21.78
N SER A 566 -4.39 -25.86 22.80
CA SER A 566 -5.53 -26.78 22.72
C SER A 566 -6.71 -26.15 21.98
N GLN A 567 -6.86 -26.53 20.71
CA GLN A 567 -8.14 -26.39 20.02
C GLN A 567 -9.06 -27.54 20.45
N ILE A 568 -10.09 -27.23 21.24
CA ILE A 568 -11.09 -28.20 21.71
C ILE A 568 -12.31 -28.13 20.78
N ASN A 569 -12.50 -29.16 19.95
CA ASN A 569 -13.71 -29.29 19.13
C ASN A 569 -14.70 -30.21 19.85
N LEU A 570 -15.73 -29.62 20.45
CA LEU A 570 -16.80 -30.31 21.13
C LEU A 570 -17.90 -30.70 20.13
N THR A 571 -18.30 -31.97 20.20
CA THR A 571 -19.46 -32.53 19.51
C THR A 571 -20.32 -33.29 20.51
N GLY A 572 -21.58 -33.55 20.16
CA GLY A 572 -22.43 -34.37 21.03
C GLY A 572 -23.74 -34.77 20.39
N ASN A 573 -24.39 -35.76 21.01
CA ASN A 573 -25.68 -36.28 20.59
C ASN A 573 -26.50 -36.75 21.81
N VAL A 574 -27.81 -36.87 21.67
CA VAL A 574 -28.70 -37.31 22.75
C VAL A 574 -29.11 -38.76 22.54
N GLN A 575 -29.02 -39.58 23.58
CA GLN A 575 -29.55 -40.95 23.62
C GLN A 575 -30.19 -41.21 24.98
N ASN A 576 -31.45 -41.67 25.02
CA ASN A 576 -32.17 -42.04 26.25
C ASN A 576 -32.04 -40.98 27.38
N GLU A 577 -32.43 -39.73 27.11
CA GLU A 577 -32.37 -38.62 28.08
C GLU A 577 -30.94 -38.31 28.61
N THR A 578 -29.91 -38.77 27.89
CA THR A 578 -28.49 -38.54 28.19
C THR A 578 -27.84 -37.76 27.06
N ALA A 579 -27.17 -36.66 27.39
CA ALA A 579 -26.30 -35.94 26.47
C ALA A 579 -24.91 -36.59 26.46
N LEU A 580 -24.55 -37.18 25.32
CA LEU A 580 -23.25 -37.78 25.06
C LEU A 580 -22.35 -36.72 24.42
N LEU A 581 -21.30 -36.32 25.12
CA LEU A 581 -20.37 -35.28 24.69
C LEU A 581 -19.03 -35.93 24.33
N GLN A 582 -18.44 -35.50 23.22
CA GLN A 582 -17.15 -35.98 22.73
C GLN A 582 -16.30 -34.82 22.24
N TRP A 583 -15.03 -34.80 22.61
CA TRP A 583 -14.07 -33.82 22.10
C TRP A 583 -12.70 -34.45 21.90
N ASN A 584 -11.94 -33.83 20.99
CA ASN A 584 -10.57 -34.22 20.72
C ASN A 584 -9.64 -33.04 20.99
N THR A 585 -8.42 -33.35 21.41
CA THR A 585 -7.29 -32.42 21.46
C THR A 585 -6.24 -32.88 20.45
N ASN A 586 -5.61 -31.94 19.74
CA ASN A 586 -4.49 -32.26 18.85
C ASN A 586 -3.19 -32.49 19.63
N ALA A 587 -3.02 -31.71 20.69
CA ALA A 587 -1.98 -31.86 21.69
C ALA A 587 -2.48 -31.25 23.01
N GLU A 588 -1.88 -31.68 24.10
CA GLU A 588 -2.14 -31.17 25.45
C GLU A 588 -0.81 -30.83 26.08
N PHE A 589 -0.74 -29.68 26.73
CA PHE A 589 0.45 -29.28 27.45
C PHE A 589 0.04 -28.54 28.70
N ASN A 590 0.62 -28.92 29.85
CA ASN A 590 0.22 -28.45 31.18
C ASN A 590 -1.30 -28.49 31.42
N SER A 591 -2.00 -29.37 30.72
CA SER A 591 -3.45 -29.47 30.76
C SER A 591 -3.83 -30.24 32.01
N GLN A 592 -4.54 -29.59 32.92
CA GLN A 592 -4.90 -30.20 34.19
C GLN A 592 -6.17 -31.03 34.03
N GLU A 593 -7.24 -30.41 33.55
CA GLU A 593 -8.54 -31.03 33.45
C GLU A 593 -9.46 -30.31 32.44
N PHE A 594 -10.48 -31.03 32.00
CA PHE A 594 -11.59 -30.53 31.20
C PHE A 594 -12.84 -30.48 32.07
N ILE A 595 -13.38 -29.30 32.29
CA ILE A 595 -14.63 -29.07 33.01
C ILE A 595 -15.76 -28.98 31.98
N ILE A 596 -16.71 -29.90 32.06
CA ILE A 596 -17.90 -29.92 31.22
C ILE A 596 -18.90 -28.95 31.82
N GLU A 597 -19.27 -27.91 31.07
CA GLU A 597 -20.24 -26.92 31.52
C GLU A 597 -21.52 -26.98 30.70
N ARG A 598 -22.66 -26.85 31.39
CA ARG A 598 -24.02 -26.79 30.80
C ARG A 598 -24.73 -25.51 31.18
N SER A 599 -25.48 -24.93 30.24
CA SER A 599 -26.36 -23.78 30.43
C SER A 599 -27.75 -24.05 29.82
N ALA A 600 -28.79 -23.50 30.44
CA ALA A 600 -30.16 -23.52 29.91
C ALA A 600 -30.52 -22.26 29.10
N ASP A 601 -29.72 -21.21 29.20
CA ASP A 601 -29.95 -19.90 28.57
C ASP A 601 -28.81 -19.46 27.63
N GLY A 602 -27.75 -20.27 27.53
CA GLY A 602 -26.55 -19.98 26.74
C GLY A 602 -25.62 -18.93 27.37
N ILE A 603 -25.94 -18.42 28.58
CA ILE A 603 -25.22 -17.34 29.26
C ILE A 603 -24.62 -17.86 30.57
N ASN A 604 -25.45 -18.48 31.40
CA ASN A 604 -25.10 -18.94 32.74
C ASN A 604 -24.70 -20.43 32.69
N PHE A 605 -23.40 -20.69 32.67
CA PHE A 605 -22.82 -22.02 32.60
C PHE A 605 -22.50 -22.58 33.99
N SER A 606 -22.82 -23.85 34.22
CA SER A 606 -22.52 -24.56 35.46
C SER A 606 -21.84 -25.90 35.17
N SER A 607 -20.85 -26.28 35.98
CA SER A 607 -20.15 -27.55 35.83
C SER A 607 -21.09 -28.76 36.00
N LYS A 608 -20.88 -29.79 35.19
CA LYS A 608 -21.56 -31.10 35.23
C LYS A 608 -20.60 -32.25 35.49
N GLY A 609 -19.32 -32.06 35.25
CA GLY A 609 -18.29 -33.02 35.54
C GLY A 609 -16.94 -32.51 35.11
N THR A 610 -15.92 -33.23 35.54
CA THR A 610 -14.54 -32.92 35.24
C THR A 610 -13.85 -34.19 34.78
N ILE A 611 -13.13 -34.12 33.67
CA ILE A 611 -12.31 -35.21 33.13
C ILE A 611 -10.85 -34.78 33.22
N PRO A 612 -9.97 -35.55 33.89
CA PRO A 612 -8.53 -35.26 33.90
C PRO A 612 -7.99 -35.22 32.48
N ALA A 613 -7.19 -34.19 32.19
CA ALA A 613 -6.45 -34.13 30.94
C ALA A 613 -5.22 -35.05 31.02
N ALA A 614 -4.58 -35.34 29.88
CA ALA A 614 -3.37 -36.14 29.81
C ALA A 614 -2.14 -35.45 30.41
N GLY A 615 -2.27 -34.20 30.90
CA GLY A 615 -1.14 -33.39 31.34
C GLY A 615 -0.37 -32.84 30.14
N ASN A 616 0.52 -33.68 29.62
CA ASN A 616 1.36 -33.42 28.46
C ASN A 616 1.21 -34.56 27.45
N SER A 617 0.71 -34.25 26.25
CA SER A 617 0.54 -35.17 25.14
C SER A 617 0.83 -34.45 23.83
N THR A 618 1.82 -34.92 23.07
CA THR A 618 2.07 -34.45 21.69
C THR A 618 1.25 -35.20 20.64
N ALA A 619 0.56 -36.26 21.05
CA ALA A 619 -0.35 -37.03 20.21
C ALA A 619 -1.81 -36.63 20.49
N PRO A 620 -2.69 -36.70 19.47
CA PRO A 620 -4.09 -36.42 19.66
C PRO A 620 -4.74 -37.32 20.72
N ARG A 621 -5.65 -36.76 21.52
CA ARG A 621 -6.45 -37.50 22.50
C ARG A 621 -7.93 -37.31 22.21
N GLN A 622 -8.70 -38.33 22.54
CA GLN A 622 -10.16 -38.30 22.46
C GLN A 622 -10.72 -38.48 23.86
N TYR A 623 -11.74 -37.69 24.17
CA TYR A 623 -12.42 -37.70 25.45
C TYR A 623 -13.92 -37.76 25.23
N ASN A 624 -14.62 -38.27 26.25
CA ASN A 624 -16.07 -38.31 26.25
C ASN A 624 -16.62 -38.08 27.66
N PHE A 625 -17.86 -37.60 27.72
CA PHE A 625 -18.61 -37.40 28.96
C PHE A 625 -20.11 -37.60 28.74
N ASN A 626 -20.78 -38.26 29.67
CA ASN A 626 -22.22 -38.51 29.61
C ASN A 626 -22.95 -37.71 30.70
N ASP A 627 -23.74 -36.72 30.31
CA ASP A 627 -24.63 -35.99 31.22
C ASP A 627 -26.02 -36.67 31.21
N SER A 628 -26.31 -37.45 32.26
CA SER A 628 -27.52 -38.30 32.36
C SER A 628 -28.63 -37.62 33.18
N ASN A 629 -29.88 -38.06 32.99
CA ASN A 629 -31.07 -37.55 33.70
C ASN A 629 -31.28 -36.04 33.48
N VAL A 630 -30.98 -35.56 32.28
CA VAL A 630 -31.19 -34.15 31.95
C VAL A 630 -32.69 -33.99 31.61
N PRO A 631 -33.40 -33.03 32.23
CA PRO A 631 -34.80 -32.78 31.92
C PRO A 631 -35.01 -32.47 30.43
N ALA A 632 -36.25 -32.61 29.95
CA ALA A 632 -36.57 -32.22 28.60
C ALA A 632 -36.37 -30.71 28.39
N GLY A 633 -35.71 -30.34 27.29
CA GLY A 633 -35.37 -28.96 26.96
C GLY A 633 -34.13 -28.83 26.08
N ASP A 634 -33.81 -27.60 25.69
CA ASP A 634 -32.60 -27.25 24.96
C ASP A 634 -31.49 -26.86 25.94
N TYR A 635 -30.30 -27.43 25.75
CA TYR A 635 -29.15 -27.17 26.61
C TYR A 635 -27.90 -26.85 25.80
N TYR A 636 -27.16 -25.86 26.26
CA TYR A 636 -25.89 -25.41 25.70
C TYR A 636 -24.74 -26.05 26.46
N TYR A 637 -23.82 -26.69 25.76
CA TYR A 637 -22.65 -27.34 26.34
C TYR A 637 -21.36 -26.72 25.81
N ARG A 638 -20.37 -26.58 26.70
CA ARG A 638 -18.99 -26.24 26.35
C ARG A 638 -18.00 -26.96 27.27
N ILE A 639 -16.77 -27.10 26.80
CA ILE A 639 -15.64 -27.56 27.62
C ILE A 639 -14.82 -26.36 28.05
N LYS A 640 -14.50 -26.31 29.34
CA LYS A 640 -13.51 -25.39 29.92
C LYS A 640 -12.28 -26.19 30.32
N GLN A 641 -11.20 -26.07 29.57
CA GLN A 641 -9.91 -26.66 29.93
C GLN A 641 -9.16 -25.73 30.87
N THR A 642 -8.63 -26.28 31.96
CA THR A 642 -7.74 -25.58 32.88
C THR A 642 -6.32 -26.08 32.70
N HIS A 643 -5.36 -25.19 32.93
CA HIS A 643 -3.94 -25.51 32.88
C HIS A 643 -3.32 -25.37 34.26
N THR A 644 -2.19 -26.05 34.49
CA THR A 644 -1.46 -25.99 35.78
C THR A 644 -0.99 -24.58 36.16
N ASN A 645 -0.88 -23.67 35.19
CA ASN A 645 -0.58 -22.24 35.40
C ASN A 645 -1.82 -21.37 35.68
N GLY A 646 -3.01 -21.96 35.80
CA GLY A 646 -4.27 -21.26 36.07
C GLY A 646 -4.97 -20.65 34.85
N SER A 647 -4.38 -20.72 33.65
CA SER A 647 -5.03 -20.26 32.42
C SER A 647 -6.15 -21.20 31.97
N VAL A 648 -7.13 -20.65 31.25
CA VAL A 648 -8.32 -21.38 30.81
C VAL A 648 -8.57 -21.24 29.31
N LEU A 649 -9.04 -22.32 28.69
CA LEU A 649 -9.49 -22.34 27.29
C LEU A 649 -10.89 -22.93 27.19
N TYR A 650 -11.68 -22.42 26.24
CA TYR A 650 -13.04 -22.90 26.01
C TYR A 650 -13.17 -23.52 24.62
N SER A 651 -13.97 -24.58 24.51
CA SER A 651 -14.40 -25.13 23.22
C SER A 651 -15.45 -24.23 22.54
N ASN A 652 -15.85 -24.61 21.32
CA ASN A 652 -17.14 -24.20 20.77
C ASN A 652 -18.29 -24.61 21.69
N VAL A 653 -19.39 -23.85 21.63
CA VAL A 653 -20.65 -24.20 22.29
C VAL A 653 -21.49 -25.05 21.33
N ILE A 654 -22.05 -26.17 21.81
CA ILE A 654 -23.05 -26.95 21.07
C ILE A 654 -24.40 -26.89 21.77
N VAL A 655 -25.48 -27.08 21.00
CA VAL A 655 -26.85 -27.16 21.54
C VAL A 655 -27.35 -28.60 21.37
N LEU A 656 -27.89 -29.16 22.44
CA LEU A 656 -28.53 -30.48 22.44
C LEU A 656 -29.97 -30.35 22.96
N THR A 657 -30.93 -30.88 22.21
CA THR A 657 -32.35 -30.93 22.56
C THR A 657 -32.69 -32.29 23.15
N ILE A 658 -33.25 -32.30 24.36
CA ILE A 658 -33.67 -33.51 25.05
C ILE A 658 -35.20 -33.59 25.06
N GLU A 659 -35.74 -34.67 24.50
CA GLU A 659 -37.18 -34.90 24.42
C GLU A 659 -37.72 -35.61 25.68
N ALA A 660 -38.96 -35.29 26.07
CA ALA A 660 -39.62 -35.93 27.22
C ALA A 660 -40.02 -37.39 26.92
N SER A 661 -39.82 -38.30 27.89
CA SER A 661 -40.27 -39.70 27.79
C SER A 661 -41.80 -39.84 27.63
N LYS A 662 -42.21 -40.61 26.63
CA LYS A 662 -43.61 -41.00 26.37
C LYS A 662 -44.03 -42.10 27.35
N THR A 663 -45.21 -41.99 28.00
CA THR A 663 -45.72 -43.03 28.93
C THR A 663 -47.19 -43.42 28.67
N LEU A 664 -47.55 -44.68 28.98
CA LEU A 664 -48.92 -45.21 28.99
C LEU A 664 -49.41 -45.31 30.43
N LYS A 665 -50.55 -44.68 30.75
CA LYS A 665 -51.20 -44.72 32.06
C LYS A 665 -52.63 -45.21 31.92
N ALA A 666 -53.10 -46.01 32.87
CA ALA A 666 -54.49 -46.42 32.94
C ALA A 666 -55.01 -46.44 34.38
N TYR A 667 -56.21 -45.93 34.62
CA TYR A 667 -56.83 -45.91 35.95
C TYR A 667 -58.38 -45.93 35.89
N PRO A 668 -59.06 -46.52 36.88
CA PRO A 668 -58.46 -47.31 37.95
C PRO A 668 -57.95 -48.66 37.41
N THR A 669 -56.90 -49.21 38.02
CA THR A 669 -56.35 -50.54 37.66
C THR A 669 -57.23 -51.68 38.17
N LEU A 670 -58.21 -51.38 39.02
CA LEU A 670 -59.28 -52.27 39.46
C LEU A 670 -60.61 -51.59 39.12
N THR A 671 -61.44 -52.20 38.28
CA THR A 671 -62.67 -51.55 37.78
C THR A 671 -63.82 -52.53 37.60
N THR A 672 -65.06 -52.03 37.74
CA THR A 672 -66.30 -52.78 37.47
C THR A 672 -66.91 -52.44 36.10
N GLY A 673 -66.31 -51.52 35.33
CA GLY A 673 -66.90 -51.12 34.04
C GLY A 673 -66.20 -49.97 33.33
N GLU A 674 -65.55 -49.06 34.06
CA GLU A 674 -64.96 -47.85 33.45
C GLU A 674 -63.45 -47.76 33.61
N LEU A 675 -62.79 -47.29 32.56
CA LEU A 675 -61.34 -47.20 32.49
C LEU A 675 -60.91 -45.92 31.78
N PHE A 676 -60.03 -45.14 32.40
CA PHE A 676 -59.36 -44.01 31.76
C PHE A 676 -57.97 -44.42 31.29
N VAL A 677 -57.63 -44.13 30.04
CA VAL A 677 -56.30 -44.44 29.48
C VAL A 677 -55.68 -43.22 28.83
N PHE A 678 -54.37 -43.03 29.06
CA PHE A 678 -53.57 -41.96 28.48
C PHE A 678 -52.29 -42.53 27.89
N ALA A 679 -52.12 -42.41 26.57
CA ALA A 679 -50.85 -42.68 25.87
C ALA A 679 -50.75 -41.90 24.56
N PRO A 680 -49.54 -41.55 24.12
CA PRO A 680 -49.33 -41.15 22.74
C PRO A 680 -49.55 -42.37 21.82
N GLY A 681 -50.36 -42.18 20.77
CA GLY A 681 -50.64 -43.20 19.76
C GLY A 681 -51.85 -44.10 20.05
N LYS A 682 -51.93 -45.22 19.31
CA LYS A 682 -53.04 -46.19 19.41
C LYS A 682 -52.91 -47.04 20.67
N ILE A 683 -54.03 -47.26 21.36
CA ILE A 683 -54.11 -48.01 22.60
C ILE A 683 -54.87 -49.30 22.35
N PHE A 684 -54.32 -50.43 22.77
CA PHE A 684 -54.87 -51.75 22.54
C PHE A 684 -55.14 -52.46 23.87
N LEU A 685 -56.32 -53.07 24.01
CA LEU A 685 -56.70 -53.88 25.16
C LEU A 685 -56.62 -55.37 24.81
N TYR A 686 -55.88 -56.14 25.59
CA TYR A 686 -55.71 -57.58 25.44
C TYR A 686 -56.26 -58.32 26.67
N ASN A 687 -56.75 -59.55 26.48
CA ASN A 687 -57.08 -60.44 27.60
C ASN A 687 -55.82 -61.10 28.19
N ALA A 688 -56.00 -61.86 29.28
CA ALA A 688 -54.91 -62.53 30.00
C ALA A 688 -54.10 -63.53 29.15
N VAL A 689 -54.69 -64.09 28.08
CA VAL A 689 -54.03 -65.02 27.15
C VAL A 689 -53.40 -64.30 25.96
N GLY A 690 -53.43 -62.97 25.92
CA GLY A 690 -52.76 -62.14 24.91
C GLY A 690 -53.54 -61.93 23.61
N GLN A 691 -54.83 -62.29 23.57
CA GLN A 691 -55.70 -61.97 22.42
C GLN A 691 -56.14 -60.51 22.48
N LEU A 692 -56.11 -59.83 21.33
CA LEU A 692 -56.60 -58.46 21.19
C LEU A 692 -58.13 -58.46 21.33
N ILE A 693 -58.62 -57.67 22.28
CA ILE A 693 -60.06 -57.51 22.56
C ILE A 693 -60.60 -56.29 21.83
N SER A 694 -59.96 -55.15 21.99
CA SER A 694 -60.41 -53.89 21.38
C SER A 694 -59.29 -52.85 21.30
N THR A 695 -59.56 -51.78 20.56
CA THR A 695 -58.75 -50.56 20.60
C THR A 695 -59.45 -49.56 21.52
N LEU A 696 -58.69 -48.92 22.40
CA LEU A 696 -59.18 -47.90 23.34
C LEU A 696 -58.86 -46.50 22.83
N ILE A 697 -59.64 -45.52 23.27
CA ILE A 697 -59.37 -44.11 23.05
C ILE A 697 -58.64 -43.50 24.25
N ASN A 698 -57.95 -42.39 24.01
CA ASN A 698 -57.47 -41.55 25.13
C ASN A 698 -58.67 -40.98 25.88
N GLY A 699 -58.63 -41.05 27.22
CA GLY A 699 -59.75 -40.68 28.08
C GLY A 699 -60.58 -41.88 28.51
N ARG A 700 -61.90 -41.67 28.69
CA ARG A 700 -62.83 -42.66 29.27
C ARG A 700 -63.20 -43.75 28.27
N ASN A 701 -63.13 -45.00 28.70
CA ASN A 701 -63.53 -46.18 27.95
C ASN A 701 -64.46 -47.04 28.82
N ASP A 702 -65.57 -47.51 28.24
CA ASP A 702 -66.45 -48.50 28.87
C ASP A 702 -65.98 -49.91 28.48
N ILE A 703 -65.79 -50.74 29.49
CA ILE A 703 -65.41 -52.15 29.40
C ILE A 703 -66.33 -53.04 30.25
N GLY A 704 -67.51 -52.55 30.64
CA GLY A 704 -68.50 -53.27 31.46
C GLY A 704 -68.99 -54.56 30.83
N TYR A 705 -68.99 -54.63 29.49
CA TYR A 705 -69.37 -55.83 28.73
C TYR A 705 -68.33 -56.96 28.79
N LEU A 706 -67.13 -56.70 29.32
CA LEU A 706 -66.09 -57.72 29.43
C LEU A 706 -66.30 -58.58 30.69
N PRO A 707 -66.05 -59.90 30.62
CA PRO A 707 -66.10 -60.78 31.78
C PRO A 707 -65.05 -60.40 32.83
N SER A 708 -65.29 -60.79 34.09
CA SER A 708 -64.33 -60.56 35.17
C SER A 708 -63.00 -61.25 34.86
N GLY A 709 -61.89 -60.53 35.00
CA GLY A 709 -60.58 -61.06 34.64
C GLY A 709 -59.48 -60.00 34.53
N ARG A 710 -58.27 -60.47 34.23
CA ARG A 710 -57.10 -59.60 34.05
C ARG A 710 -56.97 -59.20 32.57
N TYR A 711 -56.75 -57.91 32.34
CA TYR A 711 -56.52 -57.33 31.02
C TYR A 711 -55.18 -56.58 30.98
N ILE A 712 -54.60 -56.49 29.79
CA ILE A 712 -53.33 -55.80 29.52
C ILE A 712 -53.57 -54.74 28.46
N ILE A 713 -53.24 -53.50 28.79
CA ILE A 713 -53.28 -52.36 27.89
C ILE A 713 -51.88 -52.14 27.32
N LYS A 714 -51.77 -52.01 26.01
CA LYS A 714 -50.49 -51.75 25.32
C LYS A 714 -50.64 -50.56 24.36
N SER A 715 -49.55 -49.83 24.19
CA SER A 715 -49.35 -48.88 23.09
C SER A 715 -47.94 -49.13 22.53
N PRO A 716 -47.72 -49.05 21.20
CA PRO A 716 -46.42 -49.34 20.59
C PRO A 716 -45.28 -48.55 21.23
N GLY A 717 -44.22 -49.25 21.65
CA GLY A 717 -43.04 -48.63 22.26
C GLY A 717 -43.20 -48.22 23.74
N LEU A 718 -44.35 -48.47 24.37
CA LEU A 718 -44.60 -48.10 25.77
C LEU A 718 -44.75 -49.34 26.67
N LYS A 719 -44.36 -49.20 27.95
CA LYS A 719 -44.52 -50.26 28.95
C LYS A 719 -46.02 -50.59 29.15
N PRO A 720 -46.44 -51.86 29.02
CA PRO A 720 -47.84 -52.24 29.21
C PRO A 720 -48.36 -51.96 30.63
N VAL A 721 -49.66 -51.66 30.74
CA VAL A 721 -50.35 -51.48 32.01
C VAL A 721 -51.37 -52.60 32.18
N SER A 722 -51.38 -53.25 33.34
CA SER A 722 -52.36 -54.31 33.63
C SER A 722 -53.49 -53.78 34.51
N ILE A 723 -54.70 -54.21 34.20
CA ILE A 723 -55.90 -53.92 34.97
C ILE A 723 -56.67 -55.21 35.31
N ILE A 724 -57.52 -55.15 36.33
CA ILE A 724 -58.42 -56.22 36.73
C ILE A 724 -59.85 -55.71 36.63
N LYS A 725 -60.68 -56.41 35.86
CA LYS A 725 -62.12 -56.21 35.76
C LYS A 725 -62.80 -57.12 36.78
N HIS A 726 -63.54 -56.55 37.72
CA HIS A 726 -64.43 -57.30 38.60
C HIS A 726 -65.76 -57.58 37.92
#